data_AF-A0A7X7KLX8-F1
#
_entry.id   AF-A0A7X7KLX8-F1
#
_cell.length_a   1.000
_cell.length_b   1.000
_cell.length_c   1.000
_cell.angle_alpha   90.00
_cell.angle_beta   90.00
_cell.angle_gamma   90.00
#
_symmetry.space_group_name_H-M   'P 1'
#
loop_
_entity.id
_entity.type
_entity.pdbx_description
1 polymer ?
#
loop_
_entity_poly.entity_id
_entity_poly.type
_entity_poly.pdbx_seq_one_letter_code
_entity_poly.pdbx_strand_id
1 'polypeptide(L)'
;MNAKGTLMIAAITAAGAVAALPAQDQELLDRYSIKEVRALAIETALVSGGAARAAIVAPSVAPWSAAALRLQGGLREVTGVEVPVLAAEALPAAAWESGNLVVIGNLQASAPYARLYGNFFVCADAGYTGTAGYEVRSVHEPFHSGRNLIAVGAQAEAGLTAGIDRLLALCRQHGRAGELVLPRLLELDRRAEGARSPVPKRLDEAGIRAGQEAYEAIYARVGTERAAAHRVADDAMAYHRTGDEGYFQNCRYGLLRHMRHYAESEYINSEGLGRYDREFRDSWTWAFVVAWDLLEEHPSWTPAERLQITNHVLRCILECNVYQGWTSPERIAEWRAFNSTTHNHHTWPGLANLFGGWYFQRHYRHPLAADWLAIAEGMFRGCRNSSKPWEDSAGYQWIPMCHVMTYSHAAGDPTYSRDGHAAETGKVALMCLDNFGHEPGFGDTGAFTGGSRFSNVLSALGYATGDGRYRWALERHGKPFRGELHEPWYTDVPAAPPDDLLGVAVSYLPRPHYDLNGLNPQYFPTANVPFEEAFDKMTLRAGWEPEDDYLLLDGYSGGSHGHEDCNAIISYSGAGAHWLVDGEYIRLTPKYHCMVTVIRDGVAQRNPAMARLDDAVWFGDGAICRTTIPDYNGVRWTRHLFWQPNGFTAVLDELVALEPGEYSLRCCWRTYGEPELEGGALTLSQDQARFTLENLTGEAPEVVFQKNVGNWPVQHLYQRRSQRLAAGERVVSANVFAAWRDGTRPFAARLVGADRVEVTSGGERVVLGLGDLAAPGVRASAAAWMLRAGDLRLAAATRLAQDGQADWAAAAAGALRVSARARQAGVAQPTPVAGQRPLTVVPAAADAAGTPFAGALEALAAAPAADARAGSSGAAPAVPPTAPAWSFREFPRAAVPLRPVRVSAEPQPRQGDVAVQRLNDGRYTNSGVSCAFPVGATATIELELAGAQVVREVRLRAWEMNAIWHTRDRALFARAADGADWQPVPGTFAVVGTERWGGNVNTIYSLAVNRPAQALRVVITPATPEAAVYLAEVEVIGQEMGRPPELTAVVSADLDGDGQPAVVVGTAAGDLVALGADGTERWRLSLGGRITALAAGDLEGKGREAVVYGSAPDRLGVVSADGKKLREIAIPAYRGIAAEPQNLTLADLDGKGQPAIVVGVRSWQYLAYTPDLAEIWSHVIYAHSATVAAVADLDGDGRRETIAGNAYYRLNIIDADG
;
A
#
# COMPACT_ATOMS: atom_id res chain seq x y z
N MET A 1 14.02 -35.41 31.79
CA MET A 1 13.27 -35.43 30.52
C MET A 1 14.26 -35.72 29.41
N ASN A 2 14.47 -36.99 29.01
CA ASN A 2 15.60 -37.35 28.14
C ASN A 2 15.31 -38.56 27.23
N ALA A 3 14.15 -38.57 26.56
CA ALA A 3 13.80 -39.64 25.61
C ALA A 3 13.14 -39.13 24.31
N LYS A 4 12.51 -37.94 24.30
CA LYS A 4 11.86 -37.40 23.09
C LYS A 4 12.80 -36.70 22.10
N GLY A 5 13.94 -36.15 22.56
CA GLY A 5 14.93 -35.50 21.68
C GLY A 5 15.65 -36.48 20.75
N THR A 6 15.99 -37.67 21.24
CA THR A 6 16.66 -38.72 20.47
C THR A 6 15.74 -39.36 19.41
N LEU A 7 14.42 -39.36 19.64
CA LEU A 7 13.40 -39.86 18.70
C LEU A 7 13.15 -38.90 17.53
N MET A 8 13.41 -37.59 17.67
CA MET A 8 13.31 -36.63 16.55
C MET A 8 14.46 -36.78 15.54
N ILE A 9 15.65 -37.19 15.99
CA ILE A 9 16.86 -37.33 15.17
C ILE A 9 16.78 -38.59 14.28
N ALA A 10 16.22 -39.69 14.80
CA ALA A 10 16.06 -40.94 14.03
C ALA A 10 14.98 -40.87 12.94
N ALA A 11 14.06 -39.90 13.00
CA ALA A 11 12.99 -39.72 12.01
C ALA A 11 13.46 -39.03 10.72
N ILE A 12 14.62 -38.35 10.73
CA ILE A 12 15.18 -37.70 9.53
C ILE A 12 15.63 -38.73 8.47
N THR A 13 15.88 -39.97 8.88
CA THR A 13 16.29 -41.09 8.00
C THR A 13 15.17 -42.04 7.61
N ALA A 14 13.92 -41.80 8.02
CA ALA A 14 12.80 -42.75 7.85
C ALA A 14 11.59 -42.18 7.09
N ALA A 15 11.77 -41.16 6.24
CA ALA A 15 10.73 -40.68 5.32
C ALA A 15 10.74 -41.54 4.05
N GLY A 16 9.60 -42.15 3.71
CA GLY A 16 9.43 -42.91 2.47
C GLY A 16 9.66 -42.03 1.24
N ALA A 17 10.21 -42.64 0.17
CA ALA A 17 10.52 -42.09 -1.16
C ALA A 17 10.19 -40.59 -1.41
N VAL A 18 10.86 -39.69 -0.69
CA VAL A 18 10.89 -38.27 -1.05
C VAL A 18 11.82 -38.12 -2.24
N ALA A 19 11.47 -37.26 -3.20
CA ALA A 19 12.37 -36.94 -4.32
C ALA A 19 13.75 -36.52 -3.76
N ALA A 20 14.83 -37.06 -4.33
CA ALA A 20 16.18 -36.66 -3.96
C ALA A 20 16.53 -35.33 -4.64
N LEU A 21 17.36 -34.52 -3.99
CA LEU A 21 17.95 -33.34 -4.61
C LEU A 21 18.67 -33.70 -5.92
N PRO A 22 18.64 -32.82 -6.94
CA PRO A 22 19.47 -33.00 -8.13
C PRO A 22 20.93 -33.25 -7.74
N ALA A 23 21.62 -34.16 -8.44
CA ALA A 23 22.96 -34.58 -8.04
C ALA A 23 23.97 -33.43 -7.96
N GLN A 24 23.90 -32.48 -8.91
CA GLN A 24 24.73 -31.27 -8.93
C GLN A 24 24.52 -30.37 -7.69
N ASP A 25 23.28 -30.33 -7.20
CA ASP A 25 22.84 -29.51 -6.09
C ASP A 25 23.30 -30.14 -4.76
N GLN A 26 23.20 -31.47 -4.66
CA GLN A 26 23.77 -32.22 -3.56
C GLN A 26 25.30 -32.09 -3.49
N GLU A 27 25.99 -32.19 -4.63
CA GLU A 27 27.45 -32.01 -4.70
C GLU A 27 27.86 -30.60 -4.24
N LEU A 28 27.10 -29.58 -4.64
CA LEU A 28 27.34 -28.20 -4.24
C LEU A 28 27.21 -28.02 -2.71
N LEU A 29 26.17 -28.59 -2.11
CA LEU A 29 25.98 -28.58 -0.65
C LEU A 29 27.09 -29.35 0.07
N ASP A 30 27.47 -30.53 -0.43
CA ASP A 30 28.51 -31.35 0.18
C ASP A 30 29.88 -30.66 0.16
N ARG A 31 30.19 -29.97 -0.94
CA ARG A 31 31.44 -29.20 -1.15
C ARG A 31 31.61 -28.07 -0.14
N TYR A 32 30.54 -27.35 0.18
CA TYR A 32 30.59 -26.18 1.06
C TYR A 32 30.15 -26.48 2.51
N SER A 33 29.64 -27.67 2.79
CA SER A 33 29.19 -28.01 4.15
C SER A 33 30.30 -27.92 5.20
N ILE A 34 29.93 -27.33 6.35
CA ILE A 34 30.73 -27.29 7.57
C ILE A 34 30.80 -28.70 8.16
N LYS A 35 32.01 -29.14 8.53
CA LYS A 35 32.27 -30.49 9.07
C LYS A 35 32.37 -30.52 10.60
N GLU A 36 32.77 -29.42 11.21
CA GLU A 36 32.94 -29.31 12.66
C GLU A 36 32.37 -27.97 13.17
N VAL A 37 31.75 -27.99 14.36
CA VAL A 37 31.21 -26.77 14.98
C VAL A 37 32.33 -25.87 15.50
N ARG A 38 32.11 -24.55 15.51
CA ARG A 38 33.06 -23.62 16.14
C ARG A 38 33.18 -23.86 17.65
N ALA A 39 34.36 -23.60 18.20
CA ALA A 39 34.53 -23.45 19.65
C ALA A 39 33.79 -22.19 20.13
N LEU A 40 33.20 -22.25 21.33
CA LEU A 40 32.47 -21.11 21.90
C LEU A 40 33.37 -20.37 22.91
N ALA A 41 33.60 -19.08 22.66
CA ALA A 41 34.35 -18.19 23.56
C ALA A 41 33.43 -17.56 24.63
N ILE A 42 32.89 -18.40 25.53
CA ILE A 42 31.84 -18.02 26.49
C ILE A 42 32.35 -17.18 27.68
N GLU A 43 33.64 -17.30 28.02
CA GLU A 43 34.22 -16.62 29.17
C GLU A 43 34.81 -15.25 28.79
N THR A 44 34.52 -14.23 29.58
CA THR A 44 34.97 -12.86 29.35
C THR A 44 35.90 -12.40 30.48
N ALA A 45 37.21 -12.40 30.21
CA ALA A 45 38.22 -11.93 31.15
C ALA A 45 38.23 -10.39 31.21
N LEU A 46 37.93 -9.80 32.38
CA LEU A 46 38.11 -8.37 32.62
C LEU A 46 39.47 -8.07 33.24
N VAL A 47 39.96 -8.96 34.11
CA VAL A 47 41.28 -8.92 34.73
C VAL A 47 41.84 -10.34 34.72
N SER A 48 43.09 -10.52 34.30
CA SER A 48 43.73 -11.84 34.38
C SER A 48 45.24 -11.71 34.56
N GLY A 49 45.78 -12.46 35.53
CA GLY A 49 47.20 -12.42 35.89
C GLY A 49 47.64 -11.05 36.44
N GLY A 50 46.77 -10.36 37.18
CA GLY A 50 47.07 -9.04 37.77
C GLY A 50 47.08 -7.87 36.78
N ALA A 51 46.67 -8.09 35.53
CA ALA A 51 46.60 -7.07 34.50
C ALA A 51 45.17 -6.90 33.96
N ALA A 52 44.80 -5.68 33.59
CA ALA A 52 43.54 -5.41 32.92
C ALA A 52 43.53 -6.10 31.55
N ARG A 53 42.45 -6.85 31.28
CA ARG A 53 42.18 -7.49 29.98
C ARG A 53 41.03 -6.84 29.23
N ALA A 54 40.36 -5.89 29.89
CA ALA A 54 39.31 -5.10 29.30
C ALA A 54 39.52 -3.58 29.49
N ALA A 55 38.71 -2.79 28.78
CA ALA A 55 38.51 -1.37 29.06
C ALA A 55 37.01 -1.07 29.22
N ILE A 56 36.67 -0.11 30.08
CA ILE A 56 35.31 0.41 30.23
C ILE A 56 35.13 1.55 29.22
N VAL A 57 34.11 1.46 28.38
CA VAL A 57 33.78 2.46 27.36
C VAL A 57 32.44 3.08 27.73
N ALA A 58 32.43 4.39 27.93
CA ALA A 58 31.21 5.11 28.27
C ALA A 58 31.23 6.53 27.70
N PRO A 59 30.06 7.14 27.44
CA PRO A 59 29.97 8.56 27.15
C PRO A 59 30.64 9.41 28.22
N SER A 60 31.30 10.48 27.79
CA SER A 60 32.07 11.37 28.65
C SER A 60 31.23 12.24 29.61
N VAL A 61 29.91 12.24 29.42
CA VAL A 61 28.94 13.06 30.17
C VAL A 61 28.19 12.25 31.24
N ALA A 62 27.77 12.93 32.31
CA ALA A 62 26.87 12.35 33.31
C ALA A 62 25.48 12.03 32.68
N PRO A 63 24.77 10.99 33.13
CA PRO A 63 25.14 10.06 34.21
C PRO A 63 26.10 8.93 33.81
N TRP A 64 26.45 8.80 32.53
CA TRP A 64 27.23 7.67 32.00
C TRP A 64 28.68 7.63 32.49
N SER A 65 29.36 8.78 32.53
CA SER A 65 30.74 8.86 33.03
C SER A 65 30.83 8.53 34.53
N ALA A 66 29.84 8.93 35.32
CA ALA A 66 29.75 8.58 36.73
C ALA A 66 29.54 7.07 36.93
N ALA A 67 28.70 6.44 36.11
CA ALA A 67 28.52 4.98 36.09
C ALA A 67 29.81 4.23 35.75
N ALA A 68 30.58 4.72 34.76
CA ALA A 68 31.86 4.14 34.38
C ALA A 68 32.91 4.20 35.52
N LEU A 69 33.03 5.35 36.18
CA LEU A 69 33.93 5.52 37.33
C LEU A 69 33.52 4.66 38.53
N ARG A 70 32.20 4.53 38.77
CA ARG A 70 31.67 3.63 39.82
C ARG A 70 32.03 2.18 39.53
N LEU A 71 31.86 1.74 38.28
CA LEU A 71 32.27 0.39 37.87
C LEU A 71 33.77 0.19 38.02
N GLN A 72 34.60 1.13 37.56
CA GLN A 72 36.06 1.07 37.70
C GLN A 72 36.49 0.93 39.16
N GLY A 73 35.92 1.74 40.05
CA GLY A 73 36.18 1.68 41.49
C GLY A 73 35.82 0.31 42.08
N GLY A 74 34.64 -0.22 41.75
CA GLY A 74 34.22 -1.55 42.22
C GLY A 74 35.05 -2.70 41.64
N LEU A 75 35.52 -2.62 40.38
CA LEU A 75 36.45 -3.59 39.82
C LEU A 75 37.80 -3.56 40.55
N ARG A 76 38.30 -2.37 40.89
CA ARG A 76 39.53 -2.19 41.68
C ARG A 76 39.38 -2.76 43.09
N GLU A 77 38.22 -2.59 43.73
CA GLU A 77 37.93 -3.19 45.04
C GLU A 77 37.93 -4.73 44.98
N VAL A 78 37.37 -5.32 43.93
CA VAL A 78 37.28 -6.78 43.78
C VAL A 78 38.62 -7.41 43.40
N THR A 79 39.37 -6.77 42.49
CA THR A 79 40.52 -7.38 41.83
C THR A 79 41.87 -6.78 42.24
N GLY A 80 41.88 -5.58 42.84
CA GLY A 80 43.10 -4.81 43.06
C GLY A 80 43.70 -4.18 41.79
N VAL A 81 43.07 -4.35 40.63
CA VAL A 81 43.55 -3.85 39.33
C VAL A 81 42.65 -2.71 38.84
N GLU A 82 43.26 -1.61 38.40
CA GLU A 82 42.54 -0.51 37.80
C GLU A 82 42.31 -0.78 36.31
N VAL A 83 41.04 -0.95 35.93
CA VAL A 83 40.62 -1.16 34.53
C VAL A 83 40.50 0.21 33.85
N PRO A 84 41.11 0.43 32.67
CA PRO A 84 41.07 1.73 32.01
C PRO A 84 39.66 2.12 31.58
N VAL A 85 39.33 3.42 31.67
CA VAL A 85 38.10 4.01 31.15
C VAL A 85 38.43 4.81 29.89
N LEU A 86 37.68 4.56 28.81
CA LEU A 86 37.78 5.22 27.52
C LEU A 86 36.48 5.98 27.23
N ALA A 87 36.61 7.19 26.68
CA ALA A 87 35.47 7.95 26.20
C ALA A 87 34.89 7.30 24.93
N ALA A 88 33.58 7.06 24.89
CA ALA A 88 32.89 6.44 23.77
C ALA A 88 33.05 7.23 22.46
N GLU A 89 33.13 8.55 22.55
CA GLU A 89 33.26 9.50 21.45
C GLU A 89 34.65 9.46 20.81
N ALA A 90 35.65 8.97 21.54
CA ALA A 90 37.05 8.91 21.12
C ALA A 90 37.59 7.47 21.08
N LEU A 91 36.72 6.46 21.00
CA LEU A 91 37.13 5.06 20.97
C LEU A 91 37.88 4.76 19.66
N PRO A 92 39.19 4.44 19.70
CA PRO A 92 39.94 4.15 18.49
C PRO A 92 39.51 2.81 17.89
N ALA A 93 39.57 2.67 16.56
CA ALA A 93 39.20 1.42 15.87
C ALA A 93 39.95 0.19 16.39
N ALA A 94 41.24 0.34 16.73
CA ALA A 94 42.07 -0.72 17.30
C ALA A 94 41.58 -1.22 18.68
N ALA A 95 40.76 -0.44 19.41
CA ALA A 95 40.23 -0.86 20.72
C ALA A 95 39.33 -2.10 20.59
N TRP A 96 38.60 -2.25 19.49
CA TRP A 96 37.75 -3.41 19.21
C TRP A 96 38.55 -4.73 19.04
N GLU A 97 39.86 -4.62 18.83
CA GLU A 97 40.76 -5.75 18.59
C GLU A 97 41.76 -6.00 19.73
N SER A 98 42.11 -4.94 20.47
CA SER A 98 43.18 -4.96 21.47
C SER A 98 42.86 -5.72 22.76
N GLY A 99 41.59 -5.78 23.18
CA GLY A 99 41.15 -6.38 24.44
C GLY A 99 39.63 -6.47 24.56
N ASN A 100 39.14 -7.06 25.64
CA ASN A 100 37.70 -7.13 25.90
C ASN A 100 37.15 -5.72 26.23
N LEU A 101 35.85 -5.47 26.08
CA LEU A 101 35.27 -4.16 26.40
C LEU A 101 34.06 -4.29 27.33
N VAL A 102 33.88 -3.33 28.23
CA VAL A 102 32.61 -3.11 28.92
C VAL A 102 31.99 -1.84 28.34
N VAL A 103 30.95 -1.98 27.53
CA VAL A 103 30.33 -0.86 26.81
C VAL A 103 29.07 -0.42 27.54
N ILE A 104 29.09 0.80 28.05
CA ILE A 104 27.98 1.43 28.78
C ILE A 104 27.30 2.44 27.87
N GLY A 105 25.97 2.39 27.77
CA GLY A 105 25.22 3.37 26.98
C GLY A 105 23.84 2.88 26.56
N ASN A 106 23.29 3.50 25.53
CA ASN A 106 22.15 3.00 24.78
C ASN A 106 22.29 3.49 23.32
N LEU A 107 21.33 3.16 22.47
CA LEU A 107 21.28 3.59 21.06
C LEU A 107 21.61 5.08 20.87
N GLN A 108 21.01 5.98 21.67
CA GLN A 108 21.15 7.43 21.49
C GLN A 108 22.42 8.00 22.16
N ALA A 109 22.85 7.41 23.27
CA ALA A 109 23.89 7.98 24.12
C ALA A 109 25.33 7.57 23.73
N SER A 110 25.52 6.43 23.07
CA SER A 110 26.85 5.84 22.87
C SER A 110 27.00 5.22 21.47
N ALA A 111 27.84 5.82 20.62
CA ALA A 111 28.09 5.31 19.27
C ALA A 111 28.61 3.85 19.23
N PRO A 112 29.53 3.42 20.13
CA PRO A 112 29.88 2.00 20.26
C PRO A 112 28.68 1.11 20.61
N TYR A 113 27.77 1.56 21.48
CA TYR A 113 26.56 0.82 21.83
C TYR A 113 25.59 0.77 20.65
N ALA A 114 25.42 1.88 19.92
CA ALA A 114 24.59 1.96 18.73
C ALA A 114 25.06 1.00 17.61
N ARG A 115 26.37 0.82 17.45
CA ARG A 115 26.91 -0.17 16.50
C ARG A 115 26.52 -1.60 16.90
N LEU A 116 26.55 -1.92 18.20
CA LEU A 116 26.08 -3.22 18.70
C LEU A 116 24.57 -3.37 18.49
N TYR A 117 23.80 -2.29 18.68
CA TYR A 117 22.36 -2.27 18.47
C TYR A 117 22.01 -2.52 16.99
N GLY A 118 22.72 -1.88 16.05
CA GLY A 118 22.53 -2.09 14.62
C GLY A 118 22.90 -3.50 14.13
N ASN A 119 23.72 -4.22 14.89
CA ASN A 119 24.01 -5.66 14.67
C ASN A 119 23.09 -6.58 15.49
N PHE A 120 22.07 -6.04 16.15
CA PHE A 120 21.09 -6.77 16.97
C PHE A 120 21.67 -7.48 18.20
N PHE A 121 22.90 -7.18 18.61
CA PHE A 121 23.53 -7.83 19.78
C PHE A 121 22.96 -7.32 21.12
N VAL A 122 22.42 -6.10 21.14
CA VAL A 122 21.89 -5.39 22.32
C VAL A 122 20.55 -4.74 21.98
N CYS A 123 19.76 -4.39 23.00
CA CYS A 123 18.38 -3.94 22.82
C CYS A 123 18.08 -2.56 23.39
N ALA A 124 18.95 -2.01 24.25
CA ALA A 124 18.69 -0.74 24.94
C ALA A 124 18.64 0.47 23.99
N ASP A 125 17.44 1.05 23.88
CA ASP A 125 17.12 2.35 23.27
C ASP A 125 16.29 3.20 24.25
N ALA A 126 15.68 4.29 23.78
CA ALA A 126 14.85 5.16 24.61
C ALA A 126 13.49 4.56 25.02
N GLY A 127 13.21 3.29 24.71
CA GLY A 127 11.90 2.67 24.98
C GLY A 127 11.92 1.20 25.41
N TYR A 128 13.09 0.57 25.55
CA TYR A 128 13.20 -0.87 25.79
C TYR A 128 13.09 -1.30 27.26
N THR A 129 13.92 -0.74 28.14
CA THR A 129 14.10 -1.22 29.53
C THR A 129 13.02 -0.71 30.48
N GLY A 130 12.42 0.44 30.19
CA GLY A 130 11.69 1.24 31.17
C GLY A 130 12.65 2.03 32.08
N THR A 131 12.10 2.97 32.85
CA THR A 131 12.88 3.98 33.61
C THR A 131 13.82 3.38 34.67
N ALA A 132 13.40 2.30 35.31
CA ALA A 132 14.18 1.61 36.36
C ALA A 132 14.73 0.24 35.92
N GLY A 133 14.51 -0.15 34.66
CA GLY A 133 15.02 -1.41 34.11
C GLY A 133 16.42 -1.27 33.51
N TYR A 134 17.07 -2.39 33.22
CA TYR A 134 18.42 -2.45 32.65
C TYR A 134 18.65 -3.68 31.78
N GLU A 135 19.74 -3.64 31.03
CA GLU A 135 20.31 -4.72 30.24
C GLU A 135 21.78 -4.90 30.63
N VAL A 136 22.16 -6.09 31.07
CA VAL A 136 23.57 -6.49 31.26
C VAL A 136 23.78 -7.83 30.56
N ARG A 137 24.57 -7.85 29.49
CA ARG A 137 24.76 -9.07 28.68
C ARG A 137 26.17 -9.20 28.11
N SER A 138 26.57 -10.43 27.85
CA SER A 138 27.79 -10.71 27.08
C SER A 138 27.49 -10.67 25.59
N VAL A 139 28.42 -10.13 24.80
CA VAL A 139 28.46 -10.21 23.34
C VAL A 139 29.79 -10.83 22.95
N HIS A 140 29.77 -12.07 22.48
CA HIS A 140 30.99 -12.82 22.22
C HIS A 140 31.47 -12.61 20.76
N GLU A 141 32.74 -12.24 20.62
CA GLU A 141 33.43 -12.04 19.34
C GLU A 141 32.65 -11.26 18.26
N PRO A 142 31.98 -10.11 18.51
CA PRO A 142 31.07 -9.50 17.54
C PRO A 142 31.72 -9.10 16.21
N PHE A 143 33.04 -8.86 16.17
CA PHE A 143 33.76 -8.35 14.99
C PHE A 143 35.00 -9.16 14.61
N HIS A 144 35.04 -10.46 14.90
CA HIS A 144 36.13 -11.36 14.51
C HIS A 144 37.53 -11.02 15.09
N SER A 145 37.57 -10.42 16.28
CA SER A 145 38.83 -10.06 16.95
C SER A 145 39.31 -11.04 18.02
N GLY A 146 38.54 -12.10 18.30
CA GLY A 146 38.80 -12.97 19.45
C GLY A 146 38.53 -12.29 20.80
N ARG A 147 37.78 -11.17 20.80
CA ARG A 147 37.46 -10.37 21.99
C ARG A 147 35.97 -10.36 22.28
N ASN A 148 35.65 -10.44 23.55
CA ASN A 148 34.29 -10.40 24.08
C ASN A 148 33.97 -9.03 24.66
N LEU A 149 32.68 -8.73 24.72
CA LEU A 149 32.17 -7.49 25.31
C LEU A 149 31.12 -7.78 26.36
N ILE A 150 31.00 -6.88 27.33
CA ILE A 150 29.87 -6.80 28.25
C ILE A 150 29.14 -5.49 27.97
N ALA A 151 27.89 -5.56 27.55
CA ALA A 151 27.05 -4.39 27.34
C ALA A 151 26.26 -4.09 28.61
N VAL A 152 26.24 -2.81 29.02
CA VAL A 152 25.38 -2.29 30.09
C VAL A 152 24.48 -1.21 29.51
N GLY A 153 23.20 -1.54 29.34
CA GLY A 153 22.19 -0.71 28.70
C GLY A 153 21.10 -0.24 29.65
N ALA A 154 20.67 1.01 29.52
CA ALA A 154 19.51 1.53 30.22
C ALA A 154 18.88 2.72 29.50
N GLN A 155 17.58 2.94 29.73
CA GLN A 155 16.85 4.10 29.24
C GLN A 155 17.10 5.35 30.11
N ALA A 156 17.21 5.19 31.43
CA ALA A 156 17.34 6.31 32.38
C ALA A 156 18.36 6.01 33.49
N GLU A 157 18.71 7.04 34.27
CA GLU A 157 19.74 6.99 35.31
C GLU A 157 19.47 5.94 36.40
N ALA A 158 18.21 5.78 36.82
CA ALA A 158 17.83 4.77 37.81
C ALA A 158 18.11 3.35 37.31
N GLY A 159 17.72 3.07 36.06
CA GLY A 159 18.05 1.81 35.38
C GLY A 159 19.55 1.60 35.21
N LEU A 160 20.29 2.62 34.79
CA LEU A 160 21.75 2.56 34.65
C LEU A 160 22.42 2.20 35.98
N THR A 161 21.99 2.85 37.07
CA THR A 161 22.47 2.58 38.42
C THR A 161 22.24 1.12 38.81
N ALA A 162 21.02 0.62 38.59
CA ALA A 162 20.66 -0.77 38.86
C ALA A 162 21.47 -1.78 38.02
N GLY A 163 21.71 -1.49 36.74
CA GLY A 163 22.54 -2.31 35.85
C GLY A 163 24.00 -2.39 36.30
N ILE A 164 24.60 -1.26 36.70
CA ILE A 164 25.96 -1.23 37.26
C ILE A 164 26.02 -2.00 38.57
N ASP A 165 25.02 -1.86 39.45
CA ASP A 165 24.95 -2.60 40.70
C ASP A 165 24.84 -4.11 40.45
N ARG A 166 24.04 -4.53 39.47
CA ARG A 166 23.93 -5.93 39.06
C ARG A 166 25.26 -6.48 38.54
N LEU A 167 25.94 -5.74 37.65
CA LEU A 167 27.25 -6.14 37.13
C LEU A 167 28.31 -6.22 38.23
N LEU A 168 28.36 -5.26 39.15
CA LEU A 168 29.28 -5.30 40.29
C LEU A 168 29.00 -6.47 41.23
N ALA A 169 27.73 -6.83 41.44
CA ALA A 169 27.38 -8.03 42.21
C ALA A 169 27.94 -9.31 41.55
N LEU A 170 27.81 -9.42 40.22
CA LEU A 170 28.40 -10.53 39.45
C LEU A 170 29.93 -10.52 39.51
N CYS A 171 30.56 -9.33 39.43
CA CYS A 171 32.02 -9.21 39.58
C CYS A 171 32.49 -9.68 40.96
N ARG A 172 31.77 -9.36 42.03
CA ARG A 172 32.08 -9.86 43.39
C ARG A 172 31.88 -11.37 43.51
N GLN A 173 30.91 -11.93 42.81
CA GLN A 173 30.62 -13.36 42.81
C GLN A 173 31.72 -14.17 42.11
N HIS A 174 32.28 -13.66 41.02
CA HIS A 174 33.23 -14.39 40.16
C HIS A 174 34.69 -13.92 40.26
N GLY A 175 34.92 -12.73 40.81
CA GLY A 175 36.23 -12.09 40.89
C GLY A 175 36.96 -12.37 42.20
N ARG A 176 38.27 -12.25 42.13
CA ARG A 176 39.21 -12.27 43.26
C ARG A 176 40.40 -11.39 42.95
N ALA A 177 41.29 -11.19 43.92
CA ALA A 177 42.52 -10.44 43.71
C ALA A 177 43.30 -10.95 42.48
N GLY A 178 43.60 -10.05 41.54
CA GLY A 178 44.33 -10.29 40.30
C GLY A 178 43.59 -11.06 39.20
N GLU A 179 42.35 -11.52 39.42
CA GLU A 179 41.63 -12.38 38.46
C GLU A 179 40.11 -12.12 38.47
N LEU A 180 39.53 -11.84 37.32
CA LEU A 180 38.08 -11.71 37.11
C LEU A 180 37.72 -12.15 35.68
N VAL A 181 37.04 -13.29 35.60
CA VAL A 181 36.50 -13.88 34.38
C VAL A 181 35.02 -14.10 34.59
N LEU A 182 34.19 -13.50 33.75
CA LEU A 182 32.74 -13.60 33.82
C LEU A 182 32.21 -14.65 32.83
N PRO A 183 31.20 -15.45 33.20
CA PRO A 183 30.55 -16.37 32.27
C PRO A 183 29.67 -15.61 31.26
N ARG A 184 28.94 -16.34 30.38
CA ARG A 184 27.86 -15.74 29.55
C ARG A 184 26.83 -15.07 30.46
N LEU A 185 26.59 -13.78 30.21
CA LEU A 185 25.60 -12.98 30.90
C LEU A 185 24.40 -12.71 30.00
N LEU A 186 23.20 -12.84 30.57
CA LEU A 186 21.94 -12.36 29.98
C LEU A 186 21.01 -11.93 31.12
N GLU A 187 21.32 -10.78 31.71
CA GLU A 187 20.65 -10.22 32.87
C GLU A 187 19.78 -9.04 32.41
N LEU A 188 18.48 -9.27 32.31
CA LEU A 188 17.52 -8.31 31.77
C LEU A 188 16.45 -7.99 32.82
N ASP A 189 16.26 -6.71 33.12
CA ASP A 189 15.14 -6.21 33.93
C ASP A 189 14.33 -5.23 33.08
N ARG A 190 13.08 -5.60 32.75
CA ARG A 190 12.18 -4.77 31.96
C ARG A 190 11.02 -4.28 32.83
N ARG A 191 10.89 -2.97 32.93
CA ARG A 191 9.83 -2.28 33.69
C ARG A 191 8.82 -1.69 32.73
N ALA A 192 7.53 -1.80 33.08
CA ALA A 192 6.46 -1.23 32.28
C ALA A 192 6.47 0.31 32.30
N GLU A 193 6.89 0.90 33.42
CA GLU A 193 7.00 2.34 33.56
C GLU A 193 8.06 2.92 32.62
N GLY A 194 7.65 3.81 31.72
CA GLY A 194 8.50 4.47 30.72
C GLY A 194 8.85 3.63 29.50
N ALA A 195 8.52 2.33 29.46
CA ALA A 195 8.75 1.50 28.28
C ALA A 195 7.78 1.87 27.14
N ARG A 196 8.31 1.99 25.92
CA ARG A 196 7.52 2.28 24.70
C ARG A 196 7.21 1.02 23.91
N SER A 197 8.10 0.02 23.99
CA SER A 197 7.86 -1.31 23.43
C SER A 197 7.04 -2.16 24.41
N PRO A 198 6.04 -2.93 23.93
CA PRO A 198 5.36 -3.89 24.79
C PRO A 198 6.37 -4.90 25.37
N VAL A 199 6.12 -5.32 26.60
CA VAL A 199 6.86 -6.42 27.24
C VAL A 199 6.15 -7.71 26.85
N PRO A 200 6.79 -8.64 26.11
CA PRO A 200 6.21 -9.94 25.82
C PRO A 200 5.81 -10.64 27.12
N LYS A 201 4.69 -11.37 27.09
CA LYS A 201 4.24 -12.12 28.25
C LYS A 201 5.17 -13.29 28.49
N ARG A 202 5.40 -13.61 29.76
CA ARG A 202 6.12 -14.83 30.11
C ARG A 202 5.35 -16.05 29.62
N LEU A 203 6.04 -17.02 29.02
CA LEU A 203 5.43 -18.26 28.57
C LEU A 203 5.47 -19.32 29.67
N ASP A 204 4.32 -19.89 29.99
CA ASP A 204 4.20 -21.12 30.77
C ASP A 204 4.21 -22.35 29.84
N GLU A 205 4.10 -23.55 30.42
CA GLU A 205 4.08 -24.78 29.64
C GLU A 205 2.94 -24.84 28.62
N ALA A 206 1.79 -24.21 28.91
CA ALA A 206 0.66 -24.18 28.00
C ALA A 206 0.95 -23.24 26.81
N GLY A 207 1.55 -22.08 27.06
CA GLY A 207 2.00 -21.15 26.03
C GLY A 207 3.09 -21.73 25.13
N ILE A 208 4.01 -22.51 25.69
CA ILE A 208 5.02 -23.25 24.90
C ILE A 208 4.33 -24.27 23.98
N ARG A 209 3.44 -25.11 24.52
CA ARG A 209 2.70 -26.10 23.72
C ARG A 209 1.89 -25.45 22.60
N ALA A 210 1.13 -24.40 22.91
CA ALA A 210 0.38 -23.65 21.91
C ALA A 210 1.29 -23.05 20.83
N GLY A 211 2.48 -22.61 21.21
CA GLY A 211 3.48 -22.10 20.27
C GLY A 211 3.99 -23.16 19.30
N GLN A 212 4.24 -24.38 19.78
CA GLN A 212 4.67 -25.53 18.97
C GLN A 212 3.55 -26.03 18.06
N GLU A 213 2.32 -26.12 18.57
CA GLU A 213 1.12 -26.45 17.79
C GLU A 213 0.88 -25.44 16.66
N ALA A 214 1.17 -24.16 16.88
CA ALA A 214 1.09 -23.14 15.84
C ALA A 214 2.07 -23.40 14.68
N TYR A 215 3.30 -23.86 14.96
CA TYR A 215 4.23 -24.26 13.90
C TYR A 215 3.69 -25.43 13.08
N GLU A 216 3.15 -26.47 13.73
CA GLU A 216 2.53 -27.60 13.01
C GLU A 216 1.34 -27.14 12.16
N ALA A 217 0.51 -26.25 12.68
CA ALA A 217 -0.63 -25.72 11.94
C ALA A 217 -0.22 -24.90 10.70
N ILE A 218 0.92 -24.21 10.75
CA ILE A 218 1.49 -23.52 9.58
C ILE A 218 1.96 -24.58 8.57
N TYR A 219 2.88 -25.46 8.93
CA TYR A 219 3.44 -26.45 7.98
C TYR A 219 2.44 -27.47 7.45
N ALA A 220 1.26 -27.62 8.06
CA ALA A 220 0.16 -28.42 7.52
C ALA A 220 -0.48 -27.80 6.25
N ARG A 221 -0.13 -26.55 5.89
CA ARG A 221 -0.67 -25.83 4.74
C ARG A 221 0.44 -25.49 3.75
N VAL A 222 0.27 -25.92 2.50
CA VAL A 222 1.18 -25.60 1.40
C VAL A 222 1.26 -24.09 1.18
N GLY A 223 2.47 -23.54 1.02
CA GLY A 223 2.69 -22.13 0.68
C GLY A 223 2.67 -21.17 1.87
N THR A 224 2.81 -21.68 3.10
CA THR A 224 2.81 -20.86 4.33
C THR A 224 4.16 -20.82 5.05
N GLU A 225 5.21 -21.33 4.41
CA GLU A 225 6.55 -21.51 4.95
C GLU A 225 7.17 -20.19 5.43
N ARG A 226 6.92 -19.10 4.68
CA ARG A 226 7.25 -17.72 5.08
C ARG A 226 6.77 -17.42 6.51
N ALA A 227 5.53 -17.77 6.85
CA ALA A 227 4.95 -17.44 8.15
C ALA A 227 5.65 -18.19 9.29
N ALA A 228 6.09 -19.44 9.05
CA ALA A 228 6.87 -20.20 10.01
C ALA A 228 8.25 -19.57 10.21
N ALA A 229 8.90 -19.10 9.14
CA ALA A 229 10.19 -18.46 9.25
C ALA A 229 10.12 -17.14 10.05
N HIS A 230 9.16 -16.27 9.74
CA HIS A 230 8.95 -15.05 10.54
C HIS A 230 8.66 -15.36 12.02
N ARG A 231 7.97 -16.47 12.31
CA ARG A 231 7.71 -16.92 13.68
C ARG A 231 8.98 -17.35 14.42
N VAL A 232 9.92 -18.03 13.75
CA VAL A 232 11.22 -18.39 14.35
C VAL A 232 11.99 -17.14 14.76
N ALA A 233 12.06 -16.15 13.88
CA ALA A 233 12.69 -14.86 14.18
C ALA A 233 11.98 -14.15 15.35
N ASP A 234 10.64 -14.18 15.37
CA ASP A 234 9.85 -13.59 16.45
C ASP A 234 10.13 -14.22 17.82
N ASP A 235 10.19 -15.56 17.89
CA ASP A 235 10.50 -16.30 19.12
C ASP A 235 11.96 -16.07 19.54
N ALA A 236 12.90 -16.06 18.58
CA ALA A 236 14.31 -15.78 18.84
C ALA A 236 14.51 -14.38 19.45
N MET A 237 13.91 -13.37 18.83
CA MET A 237 14.00 -11.99 19.32
C MET A 237 13.21 -11.78 20.61
N ALA A 238 12.10 -12.49 20.83
CA ALA A 238 11.41 -12.47 22.12
C ALA A 238 12.30 -13.02 23.24
N TYR A 239 13.00 -14.14 23.03
CA TYR A 239 14.00 -14.64 23.98
C TYR A 239 15.13 -13.62 24.16
N HIS A 240 15.71 -13.12 23.07
CA HIS A 240 16.82 -12.17 23.12
C HIS A 240 16.47 -10.86 23.88
N ARG A 241 15.20 -10.46 23.87
CA ARG A 241 14.66 -9.25 24.53
C ARG A 241 14.05 -9.49 25.92
N THR A 242 14.01 -10.73 26.41
CA THR A 242 13.36 -11.03 27.71
C THR A 242 14.11 -12.05 28.58
N GLY A 243 14.96 -12.89 27.98
CA GLY A 243 15.59 -14.03 28.64
C GLY A 243 14.63 -15.16 28.97
N ASP A 244 13.37 -15.13 28.51
CA ASP A 244 12.38 -16.16 28.83
C ASP A 244 12.61 -17.43 28.00
N GLU A 245 13.01 -18.50 28.70
CA GLU A 245 13.29 -19.82 28.17
C GLU A 245 12.14 -20.42 27.34
N GLY A 246 10.89 -20.07 27.60
CA GLY A 246 9.76 -20.57 26.81
C GLY A 246 9.80 -20.11 25.36
N TYR A 247 10.26 -18.89 25.10
CA TYR A 247 10.47 -18.40 23.73
C TYR A 247 11.66 -19.11 23.06
N PHE A 248 12.75 -19.38 23.81
CA PHE A 248 13.85 -20.18 23.28
C PHE A 248 13.40 -21.59 22.89
N GLN A 249 12.57 -22.24 23.72
CA GLN A 249 12.04 -23.57 23.43
C GLN A 249 11.18 -23.59 22.16
N ASN A 250 10.35 -22.57 21.95
CA ASN A 250 9.57 -22.42 20.72
C ASN A 250 10.46 -22.14 19.49
N CYS A 251 11.45 -21.26 19.62
CA CYS A 251 12.43 -20.99 18.56
C CYS A 251 13.20 -22.27 18.16
N ARG A 252 13.71 -23.02 19.15
CA ARG A 252 14.40 -24.29 18.91
C ARG A 252 13.51 -25.31 18.21
N TYR A 253 12.25 -25.42 18.65
CA TYR A 253 11.27 -26.28 17.99
C TYR A 253 11.07 -25.86 16.52
N GLY A 254 10.83 -24.57 16.28
CA GLY A 254 10.60 -24.00 14.96
C GLY A 254 11.76 -24.23 13.99
N LEU A 255 13.01 -24.02 14.43
CA LEU A 255 14.21 -24.27 13.62
C LEU A 255 14.32 -25.75 13.20
N LEU A 256 14.23 -26.67 14.16
CA LEU A 256 14.30 -28.11 13.89
C LEU A 256 13.13 -28.58 13.01
N ARG A 257 11.94 -28.00 13.21
CA ARG A 257 10.75 -28.30 12.42
C ARG A 257 10.84 -27.76 10.99
N HIS A 258 11.48 -26.60 10.79
CA HIS A 258 11.75 -26.03 9.47
C HIS A 258 12.73 -26.90 8.69
N MET A 259 13.81 -27.36 9.32
CA MET A 259 14.75 -28.30 8.70
C MET A 259 14.08 -29.61 8.29
N ARG A 260 13.19 -30.13 9.14
CA ARG A 260 12.38 -31.31 8.81
C ARG A 260 11.50 -31.06 7.58
N HIS A 261 10.85 -29.89 7.50
CA HIS A 261 10.07 -29.53 6.32
C HIS A 261 10.92 -29.55 5.04
N TYR A 262 12.14 -29.00 5.08
CA TYR A 262 13.08 -29.06 3.96
C TYR A 262 13.43 -30.50 3.55
N ALA A 263 13.61 -31.39 4.52
CA ALA A 263 13.89 -32.81 4.26
C ALA A 263 12.69 -33.58 3.69
N GLU A 264 11.47 -33.20 4.07
CA GLU A 264 10.22 -33.90 3.69
C GLU A 264 9.53 -33.31 2.44
N SER A 265 9.89 -32.10 2.02
CA SER A 265 9.21 -31.38 0.93
C SER A 265 9.63 -31.91 -0.44
N GLU A 266 8.68 -32.51 -1.16
CA GLU A 266 8.90 -32.95 -2.54
C GLU A 266 9.28 -31.78 -3.44
N TYR A 267 8.60 -30.63 -3.32
CA TYR A 267 8.88 -29.43 -4.12
C TYR A 267 10.31 -28.91 -3.95
N ILE A 268 10.79 -28.83 -2.72
CA ILE A 268 12.14 -28.33 -2.44
C ILE A 268 13.19 -29.29 -3.01
N ASN A 269 12.96 -30.59 -2.85
CA ASN A 269 13.94 -31.58 -3.23
C ASN A 269 13.90 -31.94 -4.73
N SER A 270 12.75 -31.87 -5.42
CA SER A 270 12.68 -32.13 -6.86
C SER A 270 13.17 -30.96 -7.71
N GLU A 271 12.88 -29.72 -7.30
CA GLU A 271 13.21 -28.51 -8.06
C GLU A 271 14.60 -27.93 -7.73
N GLY A 272 15.21 -28.37 -6.63
CA GLY A 272 16.58 -28.01 -6.27
C GLY A 272 16.75 -26.61 -5.65
N LEU A 273 18.00 -26.16 -5.60
CA LEU A 273 18.39 -24.89 -4.97
C LEU A 273 17.93 -23.66 -5.76
N GLY A 274 17.87 -23.77 -7.09
CA GLY A 274 17.45 -22.69 -8.01
C GLY A 274 15.94 -22.57 -8.20
N ARG A 275 15.13 -23.34 -7.45
CA ARG A 275 13.66 -23.38 -7.60
C ARG A 275 13.03 -22.00 -7.49
N TYR A 276 11.90 -21.79 -8.18
CA TYR A 276 11.09 -20.58 -8.03
C TYR A 276 10.72 -20.33 -6.57
N ASP A 277 10.74 -19.07 -6.12
CA ASP A 277 10.58 -18.75 -4.71
C ASP A 277 9.11 -18.73 -4.25
N ARG A 278 8.47 -19.90 -4.17
CA ARG A 278 7.10 -20.05 -3.62
C ARG A 278 7.02 -19.77 -2.12
N GLU A 279 8.14 -19.97 -1.42
CA GLU A 279 8.27 -19.88 0.04
C GLU A 279 8.68 -18.46 0.49
N PHE A 280 8.93 -17.57 -0.48
CA PHE A 280 9.41 -16.21 -0.30
C PHE A 280 10.68 -16.12 0.58
N ARG A 281 11.64 -17.05 0.36
CA ARG A 281 12.88 -17.23 1.12
C ARG A 281 13.76 -16.00 1.18
N ASP A 282 13.73 -15.20 0.12
CA ASP A 282 14.46 -13.94 0.07
C ASP A 282 14.08 -13.08 1.29
N SER A 283 12.78 -13.02 1.61
CA SER A 283 12.20 -12.16 2.65
C SER A 283 12.38 -12.62 4.10
N TRP A 284 13.11 -13.70 4.38
CA TRP A 284 13.26 -14.16 5.77
C TRP A 284 14.61 -14.80 6.08
N THR A 285 15.42 -15.15 5.07
CA THR A 285 16.69 -15.84 5.28
C THR A 285 17.63 -15.05 6.20
N TRP A 286 17.73 -13.74 6.07
CA TRP A 286 18.63 -12.94 6.91
C TRP A 286 18.21 -12.92 8.38
N ALA A 287 16.90 -12.92 8.65
CA ALA A 287 16.36 -13.00 10.01
C ALA A 287 16.72 -14.34 10.66
N PHE A 288 16.75 -15.43 9.88
CA PHE A 288 17.24 -16.74 10.31
C PHE A 288 18.72 -16.73 10.68
N VAL A 289 19.54 -16.06 9.88
CA VAL A 289 20.98 -15.91 10.14
C VAL A 289 21.21 -15.18 11.46
N VAL A 290 20.54 -14.04 11.65
CA VAL A 290 20.69 -13.23 12.88
C VAL A 290 20.15 -14.02 14.08
N ALA A 291 18.98 -14.65 13.97
CA ALA A 291 18.43 -15.49 15.03
C ALA A 291 19.42 -16.60 15.45
N TRP A 292 20.08 -17.26 14.49
CA TRP A 292 21.07 -18.28 14.79
C TRP A 292 22.31 -17.70 15.47
N ASP A 293 22.88 -16.61 14.96
CA ASP A 293 24.08 -15.98 15.56
C ASP A 293 23.83 -15.56 17.01
N LEU A 294 22.65 -15.01 17.31
CA LEU A 294 22.30 -14.57 18.66
C LEU A 294 22.05 -15.73 19.64
N LEU A 295 21.62 -16.91 19.16
CA LEU A 295 21.15 -18.01 20.01
C LEU A 295 22.02 -19.27 19.96
N GLU A 296 23.02 -19.37 19.07
CA GLU A 296 23.90 -20.54 18.93
C GLU A 296 24.57 -20.94 20.25
N GLU A 297 24.90 -19.94 21.08
CA GLU A 297 25.62 -20.11 22.36
C GLU A 297 24.72 -20.55 23.52
N HIS A 298 23.44 -20.81 23.26
CA HIS A 298 22.55 -21.34 24.27
C HIS A 298 23.02 -22.74 24.73
N PRO A 299 23.12 -23.01 26.04
CA PRO A 299 23.65 -24.29 26.54
C PRO A 299 22.78 -25.51 26.22
N SER A 300 21.52 -25.31 25.83
CA SER A 300 20.60 -26.39 25.48
C SER A 300 20.87 -27.03 24.11
N TRP A 301 21.76 -26.45 23.29
CA TRP A 301 22.13 -27.02 22.00
C TRP A 301 23.17 -28.12 22.14
N THR A 302 22.95 -29.24 21.46
CA THR A 302 23.99 -30.26 21.28
C THR A 302 24.94 -29.88 20.14
N PRO A 303 26.20 -30.37 20.13
CA PRO A 303 27.12 -30.15 19.00
C PRO A 303 26.55 -30.63 17.66
N ALA A 304 25.79 -31.73 17.65
CA ALA A 304 25.16 -32.26 16.45
C ALA A 304 24.07 -31.31 15.92
N GLU A 305 23.19 -30.81 16.77
CA GLU A 305 22.18 -29.83 16.38
C GLU A 305 22.82 -28.54 15.87
N ARG A 306 23.86 -28.03 16.56
CA ARG A 306 24.61 -26.85 16.10
C ARG A 306 25.17 -27.05 14.70
N LEU A 307 25.77 -28.20 14.42
CA LEU A 307 26.32 -28.50 13.10
C LEU A 307 25.24 -28.53 12.03
N GLN A 308 24.10 -29.17 12.31
CA GLN A 308 23.01 -29.30 11.35
C GLN A 308 22.33 -27.96 11.07
N ILE A 309 22.05 -27.17 12.11
CA ILE A 309 21.43 -25.85 11.96
C ILE A 309 22.38 -24.89 11.26
N THR A 310 23.68 -24.89 11.59
CA THR A 310 24.69 -24.07 10.90
C THR A 310 24.74 -24.38 9.40
N ASN A 311 24.75 -25.66 9.04
CA ASN A 311 24.70 -26.08 7.63
C ASN A 311 23.36 -25.73 6.96
N HIS A 312 22.26 -25.74 7.70
CA HIS A 312 20.97 -25.31 7.18
C HIS A 312 20.93 -23.80 6.91
N VAL A 313 21.44 -22.98 7.82
CA VAL A 313 21.60 -21.53 7.61
C VAL A 313 22.50 -21.24 6.40
N LEU A 314 23.63 -21.97 6.26
CA LEU A 314 24.49 -21.92 5.08
C LEU A 314 23.70 -22.22 3.79
N ARG A 315 22.89 -23.29 3.81
CA ARG A 315 22.03 -23.69 2.69
C ARG A 315 21.03 -22.60 2.33
N CYS A 316 20.33 -21.99 3.29
CA CYS A 316 19.35 -20.94 3.01
C CYS A 316 19.99 -19.73 2.30
N ILE A 317 21.17 -19.27 2.75
CA ILE A 317 21.89 -18.18 2.08
C ILE A 317 22.31 -18.61 0.67
N LEU A 318 22.84 -19.82 0.52
CA LEU A 318 23.26 -20.34 -0.78
C LEU A 318 22.07 -20.42 -1.76
N GLU A 319 20.91 -20.90 -1.32
CA GLU A 319 19.68 -20.97 -2.13
C GLU A 319 19.23 -19.59 -2.62
N CYS A 320 19.28 -18.55 -1.79
CA CYS A 320 19.03 -17.17 -2.24
C CYS A 320 19.98 -16.77 -3.38
N ASN A 321 21.28 -17.02 -3.23
CA ASN A 321 22.26 -16.65 -4.25
C ASN A 321 22.14 -17.47 -5.54
N VAL A 322 21.81 -18.77 -5.44
CA VAL A 322 21.61 -19.64 -6.61
C VAL A 322 20.35 -19.19 -7.38
N TYR A 323 19.26 -18.94 -6.67
CA TYR A 323 18.00 -18.46 -7.27
C TYR A 323 18.15 -17.11 -7.97
N GLN A 324 18.87 -16.19 -7.34
CA GLN A 324 19.14 -14.86 -7.91
C GLN A 324 20.20 -14.88 -9.02
N GLY A 325 20.87 -16.02 -9.23
CA GLY A 325 21.94 -16.16 -10.22
C GLY A 325 23.20 -15.36 -9.87
N TRP A 326 23.54 -15.25 -8.58
CA TRP A 326 24.68 -14.46 -8.08
C TRP A 326 25.94 -15.27 -7.80
N THR A 327 25.96 -16.56 -8.12
CA THR A 327 27.06 -17.47 -7.75
C THR A 327 28.21 -17.50 -8.76
N SER A 328 28.07 -16.92 -9.95
CA SER A 328 29.15 -16.92 -10.95
C SER A 328 30.21 -15.83 -10.65
N PRO A 329 31.50 -16.07 -10.97
CA PRO A 329 32.55 -15.07 -10.79
C PRO A 329 32.27 -13.75 -11.50
N GLU A 330 31.67 -13.80 -12.69
CA GLU A 330 31.29 -12.61 -13.48
C GLU A 330 30.23 -11.80 -12.76
N ARG A 331 29.17 -12.46 -12.25
CA ARG A 331 28.10 -11.79 -11.52
C ARG A 331 28.57 -11.20 -10.19
N ILE A 332 29.48 -11.86 -9.49
CA ILE A 332 30.12 -11.33 -8.29
C ILE A 332 30.96 -10.09 -8.63
N ALA A 333 31.69 -10.10 -9.76
CA ALA A 333 32.45 -8.94 -10.23
C ALA A 333 31.55 -7.77 -10.63
N GLU A 334 30.40 -8.03 -11.26
CA GLU A 334 29.36 -7.03 -11.54
C GLU A 334 28.87 -6.38 -10.25
N TRP A 335 28.51 -7.17 -9.22
CA TRP A 335 28.09 -6.63 -7.93
C TRP A 335 29.20 -5.80 -7.26
N ARG A 336 30.46 -6.22 -7.32
CA ARG A 336 31.60 -5.44 -6.78
C ARG A 336 31.70 -4.05 -7.41
N ALA A 337 31.39 -3.94 -8.69
CA ALA A 337 31.41 -2.70 -9.45
C ALA A 337 30.08 -1.93 -9.41
N PHE A 338 29.00 -2.56 -8.95
CA PHE A 338 27.66 -1.98 -8.94
C PHE A 338 27.60 -0.74 -8.03
N ASN A 339 26.94 0.30 -8.54
CA ASN A 339 26.84 1.61 -7.88
C ASN A 339 25.52 2.33 -8.20
N SER A 340 24.42 1.58 -8.35
CA SER A 340 23.08 2.14 -8.57
C SER A 340 22.08 1.63 -7.53
N THR A 341 20.83 2.08 -7.58
CA THR A 341 19.81 1.69 -6.60
C THR A 341 19.25 0.29 -6.88
N THR A 342 18.81 -0.39 -5.83
CA THR A 342 18.16 -1.71 -5.90
C THR A 342 16.78 -1.71 -5.26
N HIS A 343 15.99 -2.75 -5.53
CA HIS A 343 14.61 -2.90 -5.04
C HIS A 343 14.54 -3.95 -3.92
N ASN A 344 13.36 -4.16 -3.33
CA ASN A 344 13.24 -4.93 -2.09
C ASN A 344 13.79 -6.38 -2.20
N HIS A 345 13.50 -7.13 -3.25
CA HIS A 345 13.98 -8.51 -3.45
C HIS A 345 15.50 -8.61 -3.64
N HIS A 346 16.19 -7.50 -3.89
CA HIS A 346 17.64 -7.48 -3.80
C HIS A 346 18.07 -7.30 -2.35
N THR A 347 17.58 -6.25 -1.69
CA THR A 347 18.05 -5.85 -0.35
C THR A 347 17.82 -6.90 0.74
N TRP A 348 16.74 -7.68 0.65
CA TRP A 348 16.44 -8.77 1.58
C TRP A 348 17.55 -9.86 1.60
N PRO A 349 17.85 -10.56 0.49
CA PRO A 349 18.97 -11.49 0.44
C PRO A 349 20.34 -10.76 0.51
N GLY A 350 20.41 -9.46 0.20
CA GLY A 350 21.57 -8.62 0.50
C GLY A 350 21.90 -8.58 1.99
N LEU A 351 20.92 -8.46 2.88
CA LEU A 351 21.12 -8.57 4.32
C LEU A 351 21.52 -10.00 4.73
N ALA A 352 20.99 -11.03 4.06
CA ALA A 352 21.40 -12.42 4.32
C ALA A 352 22.89 -12.62 3.98
N ASN A 353 23.33 -12.05 2.86
CA ASN A 353 24.72 -12.03 2.45
C ASN A 353 25.62 -11.22 3.40
N LEU A 354 25.11 -10.09 3.95
CA LEU A 354 25.84 -9.27 4.93
C LEU A 354 26.08 -10.03 6.23
N PHE A 355 24.99 -10.39 6.93
CA PHE A 355 25.07 -11.04 8.25
C PHE A 355 25.63 -12.46 8.13
N GLY A 356 25.26 -13.19 7.08
CA GLY A 356 25.77 -14.53 6.81
C GLY A 356 27.24 -14.50 6.43
N GLY A 357 27.63 -13.58 5.55
CA GLY A 357 29.02 -13.33 5.20
C GLY A 357 29.87 -13.04 6.43
N TRP A 358 29.44 -12.14 7.32
CA TRP A 358 30.15 -11.87 8.57
C TRP A 358 30.21 -13.09 9.50
N TYR A 359 29.09 -13.79 9.70
CA TYR A 359 29.05 -14.99 10.55
C TYR A 359 30.03 -16.07 10.06
N PHE A 360 29.96 -16.43 8.77
CA PHE A 360 30.78 -17.49 8.19
C PHE A 360 32.23 -17.08 7.94
N GLN A 361 32.50 -15.79 7.67
CA GLN A 361 33.85 -15.26 7.64
C GLN A 361 34.50 -15.33 9.03
N ARG A 362 33.77 -14.88 10.05
CA ARG A 362 34.24 -14.79 11.43
C ARG A 362 34.52 -16.16 12.04
N HIS A 363 33.62 -17.10 11.89
CA HIS A 363 33.68 -18.35 12.67
C HIS A 363 34.26 -19.54 11.91
N TYR A 364 34.19 -19.50 10.58
CA TYR A 364 34.54 -20.65 9.73
C TYR A 364 35.55 -20.32 8.63
N ARG A 365 35.83 -19.03 8.37
CA ARG A 365 36.61 -18.58 7.20
C ARG A 365 36.11 -19.22 5.91
N HIS A 366 34.79 -19.31 5.77
CA HIS A 366 34.15 -20.04 4.69
C HIS A 366 34.48 -19.41 3.33
N PRO A 367 34.78 -20.20 2.28
CA PRO A 367 35.21 -19.67 0.98
C PRO A 367 34.18 -18.75 0.30
N LEU A 368 32.88 -18.98 0.51
CA LEU A 368 31.82 -18.14 -0.06
C LEU A 368 31.60 -16.81 0.68
N ALA A 369 32.16 -16.66 1.89
CA ALA A 369 31.82 -15.52 2.74
C ALA A 369 32.29 -14.18 2.14
N ALA A 370 33.48 -14.16 1.55
CA ALA A 370 34.01 -12.96 0.88
C ALA A 370 33.17 -12.54 -0.33
N ASP A 371 32.62 -13.50 -1.07
CA ASP A 371 31.75 -13.22 -2.22
C ASP A 371 30.40 -12.67 -1.77
N TRP A 372 29.79 -13.25 -0.72
CA TRP A 372 28.56 -12.72 -0.14
C TRP A 372 28.73 -11.29 0.38
N LEU A 373 29.82 -11.01 1.10
CA LEU A 373 30.13 -9.66 1.56
C LEU A 373 30.33 -8.68 0.40
N ALA A 374 30.97 -9.12 -0.68
CA ALA A 374 31.13 -8.32 -1.88
C ALA A 374 29.80 -7.99 -2.57
N ILE A 375 28.88 -8.96 -2.63
CA ILE A 375 27.52 -8.76 -3.17
C ILE A 375 26.74 -7.76 -2.31
N ALA A 376 26.73 -7.96 -0.99
CA ALA A 376 26.05 -7.07 -0.06
C ALA A 376 26.59 -5.63 -0.14
N GLU A 377 27.92 -5.46 -0.14
CA GLU A 377 28.54 -4.15 -0.29
C GLU A 377 28.15 -3.47 -1.61
N GLY A 378 28.21 -4.19 -2.73
CA GLY A 378 27.81 -3.68 -4.03
C GLY A 378 26.37 -3.15 -4.04
N MET A 379 25.46 -3.95 -3.49
CA MET A 379 24.03 -3.65 -3.44
C MET A 379 23.71 -2.41 -2.60
N PHE A 380 24.28 -2.30 -1.40
CA PHE A 380 24.00 -1.18 -0.50
C PHE A 380 24.79 0.09 -0.86
N ARG A 381 25.91 -0.04 -1.57
CA ARG A 381 26.72 1.12 -2.01
C ARG A 381 25.93 2.12 -2.84
N GLY A 382 25.13 1.66 -3.80
CA GLY A 382 24.32 2.58 -4.59
C GLY A 382 23.10 3.10 -3.84
N CYS A 383 22.42 2.25 -3.04
CA CYS A 383 21.27 2.66 -2.24
C CYS A 383 21.60 3.70 -1.16
N ARG A 384 22.76 3.59 -0.49
CA ARG A 384 23.18 4.56 0.55
C ARG A 384 23.53 5.94 -0.01
N ASN A 385 23.73 6.04 -1.34
CA ASN A 385 24.04 7.28 -2.05
C ASN A 385 22.80 7.87 -2.77
N SER A 386 21.60 7.45 -2.39
CA SER A 386 20.33 7.90 -2.96
C SER A 386 19.27 8.06 -1.87
N SER A 387 18.36 9.02 -2.03
CA SER A 387 17.21 9.20 -1.13
C SER A 387 15.99 8.37 -1.55
N LYS A 388 16.05 7.69 -2.70
CA LYS A 388 14.98 6.84 -3.23
C LYS A 388 15.59 5.52 -3.72
N PRO A 389 14.99 4.36 -3.40
CA PRO A 389 15.45 3.06 -3.92
C PRO A 389 14.91 2.84 -5.33
N TRP A 390 15.12 1.66 -5.91
CA TRP A 390 14.50 1.26 -7.18
C TRP A 390 12.98 0.96 -7.02
N GLU A 391 12.26 1.66 -6.15
CA GLU A 391 10.83 1.46 -5.90
C GLU A 391 10.10 2.80 -6.02
N ASP A 392 8.85 2.78 -6.50
CA ASP A 392 7.94 3.92 -6.38
C ASP A 392 6.55 3.46 -5.95
N SER A 393 6.46 3.05 -4.71
CA SER A 393 5.21 2.55 -4.12
C SER A 393 5.19 2.83 -2.63
N ALA A 394 4.06 3.35 -2.15
CA ALA A 394 3.79 3.51 -0.72
C ALA A 394 3.90 2.16 0.03
N GLY A 395 3.56 1.05 -0.64
CA GLY A 395 3.62 -0.29 -0.10
C GLY A 395 5.04 -0.89 0.01
N TYR A 396 6.01 -0.41 -0.76
CA TYR A 396 7.29 -1.10 -0.92
C TYR A 396 8.55 -0.25 -0.77
N GLN A 397 8.52 1.05 -1.09
CA GLN A 397 9.74 1.86 -1.14
C GLN A 397 10.45 1.99 0.21
N TRP A 398 9.71 1.90 1.32
CA TRP A 398 10.28 2.05 2.66
C TRP A 398 11.09 0.83 3.10
N ILE A 399 10.84 -0.34 2.51
CA ILE A 399 11.54 -1.58 2.85
C ILE A 399 13.05 -1.46 2.54
N PRO A 400 13.48 -1.17 1.28
CA PRO A 400 14.90 -0.94 1.00
C PRO A 400 15.52 0.16 1.85
N MET A 401 14.78 1.24 2.14
CA MET A 401 15.33 2.36 2.93
C MET A 401 15.54 1.96 4.40
N CYS A 402 14.67 1.11 4.96
CA CYS A 402 14.91 0.50 6.27
C CYS A 402 16.14 -0.42 6.22
N HIS A 403 16.34 -1.19 5.15
CA HIS A 403 17.53 -2.03 5.00
C HIS A 403 18.82 -1.22 4.84
N VAL A 404 18.78 -0.08 4.14
CA VAL A 404 19.92 0.85 4.07
C VAL A 404 20.29 1.36 5.46
N MET A 405 19.31 1.68 6.30
CA MET A 405 19.54 2.05 7.69
C MET A 405 20.16 0.91 8.50
N THR A 406 19.63 -0.31 8.37
CA THR A 406 20.19 -1.51 9.01
C THR A 406 21.64 -1.74 8.59
N TYR A 407 21.92 -1.72 7.28
CA TYR A 407 23.27 -1.88 6.73
C TYR A 407 24.21 -0.77 7.24
N SER A 408 23.80 0.50 7.15
CA SER A 408 24.63 1.66 7.52
C SER A 408 25.07 1.59 8.98
N HIS A 409 24.14 1.22 9.87
CA HIS A 409 24.47 1.07 11.29
C HIS A 409 25.27 -0.19 11.60
N ALA A 410 24.92 -1.33 10.99
CA ALA A 410 25.62 -2.59 11.24
C ALA A 410 27.09 -2.52 10.75
N ALA A 411 27.31 -1.95 9.56
CA ALA A 411 28.62 -1.76 8.96
C ALA A 411 29.41 -0.59 9.57
N GLY A 412 28.76 0.31 10.32
CA GLY A 412 29.38 1.53 10.84
C GLY A 412 29.69 2.56 9.76
N ASP A 413 28.86 2.60 8.71
CA ASP A 413 28.98 3.52 7.58
C ASP A 413 27.98 4.67 7.70
N PRO A 414 28.43 5.91 7.98
CA PRO A 414 27.56 7.05 8.14
C PRO A 414 27.13 7.70 6.81
N THR A 415 27.57 7.20 5.64
CA THR A 415 27.42 7.88 4.34
C THR A 415 25.98 8.33 4.07
N TYR A 416 25.00 7.46 4.26
CA TYR A 416 23.58 7.78 4.01
C TYR A 416 23.06 8.97 4.85
N SER A 417 23.47 9.07 6.11
CA SER A 417 23.07 10.16 7.01
C SER A 417 23.94 11.41 6.83
N ARG A 418 25.26 11.24 6.72
CA ARG A 418 26.26 12.31 6.61
C ARG A 418 26.06 13.13 5.35
N ASP A 419 25.77 12.47 4.23
CA ASP A 419 25.72 13.12 2.91
C ASP A 419 24.31 13.66 2.58
N GLY A 420 23.37 13.62 3.53
CA GLY A 420 22.05 14.25 3.43
C GLY A 420 20.97 13.38 2.78
N HIS A 421 21.28 12.19 2.28
CA HIS A 421 20.29 11.30 1.65
C HIS A 421 19.17 10.88 2.60
N ALA A 422 19.50 10.58 3.86
CA ALA A 422 18.50 10.29 4.89
C ALA A 422 17.51 11.44 5.12
N ALA A 423 17.99 12.68 5.14
CA ALA A 423 17.14 13.85 5.31
C ALA A 423 16.18 14.05 4.12
N GLU A 424 16.67 13.84 2.90
CA GLU A 424 15.83 13.90 1.69
C GLU A 424 14.80 12.76 1.64
N THR A 425 15.14 11.52 2.02
CA THR A 425 14.16 10.44 2.17
C THR A 425 13.09 10.81 3.20
N GLY A 426 13.50 11.39 4.32
CA GLY A 426 12.58 11.84 5.35
C GLY A 426 11.68 12.98 4.91
N LYS A 427 12.16 13.91 4.07
CA LYS A 427 11.34 14.94 3.45
C LYS A 427 10.23 14.30 2.60
N VAL A 428 10.55 13.31 1.76
CA VAL A 428 9.54 12.57 0.98
C VAL A 428 8.54 11.86 1.90
N ALA A 429 9.02 11.19 2.96
CA ALA A 429 8.13 10.54 3.93
C ALA A 429 7.16 11.53 4.60
N LEU A 430 7.64 12.72 4.99
CA LEU A 430 6.79 13.77 5.56
C LEU A 430 5.82 14.38 4.54
N MET A 431 6.23 14.50 3.27
CA MET A 431 5.34 14.89 2.17
C MET A 431 4.23 13.84 1.96
N CYS A 432 4.55 12.55 2.10
CA CYS A 432 3.60 11.44 2.03
C CYS A 432 2.82 11.19 3.34
N LEU A 433 2.85 12.10 4.32
CA LEU A 433 2.02 12.04 5.52
C LEU A 433 0.87 13.04 5.41
N ASP A 434 -0.36 12.58 5.23
CA ASP A 434 -1.51 13.49 5.15
C ASP A 434 -1.92 14.06 6.53
N ASN A 435 -2.96 14.91 6.54
CA ASN A 435 -3.42 15.60 7.75
C ASN A 435 -4.06 14.66 8.80
N PHE A 436 -4.39 13.42 8.44
CA PHE A 436 -4.86 12.39 9.36
C PHE A 436 -3.70 11.56 9.94
N GLY A 437 -2.47 11.81 9.49
CA GLY A 437 -1.33 10.97 9.80
C GLY A 437 -1.27 9.71 8.94
N HIS A 438 -2.05 9.61 7.87
CA HIS A 438 -2.02 8.47 6.97
C HIS A 438 -1.03 8.66 5.82
N GLU A 439 -0.64 7.54 5.20
CA GLU A 439 0.12 7.54 3.95
C GLU A 439 -0.82 7.33 2.77
N PRO A 440 -0.85 8.25 1.77
CA PRO A 440 -1.56 8.04 0.52
C PRO A 440 -1.03 6.81 -0.23
N GLY A 441 -1.93 6.01 -0.79
CA GLY A 441 -1.54 4.84 -1.58
C GLY A 441 -1.20 5.24 -3.01
N PHE A 442 0.00 4.94 -3.47
CA PHE A 442 0.47 5.00 -4.87
C PHE A 442 1.38 3.78 -5.15
N GLY A 443 1.60 3.46 -6.43
CA GLY A 443 2.18 2.17 -6.83
C GLY A 443 1.38 0.98 -6.27
N ASP A 444 2.01 -0.18 -6.09
CA ASP A 444 1.33 -1.41 -5.62
C ASP A 444 0.87 -1.33 -4.15
N THR A 445 -0.22 -0.61 -3.89
CA THR A 445 -0.76 -0.38 -2.55
C THR A 445 -2.29 -0.39 -2.59
N GLY A 446 -2.92 -1.43 -2.02
CA GLY A 446 -4.38 -1.54 -2.01
C GLY A 446 -5.07 -0.65 -0.97
N ALA A 447 -4.30 -0.11 -0.02
CA ALA A 447 -4.74 0.81 1.02
C ALA A 447 -4.38 2.25 0.64
N PHE A 448 -5.16 3.22 1.14
CA PHE A 448 -4.87 4.65 1.00
C PHE A 448 -4.77 5.35 2.37
N THR A 449 -4.72 4.57 3.45
CA THR A 449 -4.56 5.06 4.83
C THR A 449 -3.29 4.52 5.50
N GLY A 450 -2.32 4.02 4.72
CA GLY A 450 -1.08 3.46 5.25
C GLY A 450 -0.37 2.50 4.29
N GLY A 451 0.97 2.51 4.32
CA GLY A 451 1.85 1.58 3.61
C GLY A 451 2.75 0.76 4.54
N SER A 452 3.47 -0.19 3.94
CA SER A 452 4.36 -1.09 4.69
C SER A 452 5.59 -0.33 5.19
N ARG A 453 6.01 -0.57 6.43
CA ARG A 453 7.24 -0.01 7.03
C ARG A 453 7.33 1.52 7.10
N PHE A 454 6.28 2.27 6.77
CA PHE A 454 6.28 3.74 6.81
C PHE A 454 6.64 4.30 8.20
N SER A 455 6.05 3.74 9.25
CA SER A 455 6.40 4.11 10.64
C SER A 455 7.79 3.63 11.06
N ASN A 456 8.30 2.53 10.49
CA ASN A 456 9.67 2.07 10.76
C ASN A 456 10.71 3.04 10.18
N VAL A 457 10.51 3.50 8.94
CA VAL A 457 11.44 4.43 8.31
C VAL A 457 11.46 5.78 9.04
N LEU A 458 10.31 6.32 9.46
CA LEU A 458 10.27 7.55 10.25
C LEU A 458 11.06 7.43 11.57
N SER A 459 10.95 6.30 12.27
CA SER A 459 11.67 6.08 13.53
C SER A 459 13.18 5.97 13.30
N ALA A 460 13.59 5.19 12.29
CA ALA A 460 15.00 5.05 11.92
C ALA A 460 15.62 6.39 11.49
N LEU A 461 14.89 7.20 10.71
CA LEU A 461 15.32 8.53 10.30
C LEU A 461 15.41 9.51 11.48
N GLY A 462 14.48 9.44 12.43
CA GLY A 462 14.52 10.19 13.70
C GLY A 462 15.82 9.96 14.46
N TYR A 463 16.29 8.70 14.51
CA TYR A 463 17.60 8.39 15.07
C TYR A 463 18.75 8.90 14.18
N ALA A 464 18.70 8.63 12.88
CA ALA A 464 19.77 8.94 11.93
C ALA A 464 20.11 10.44 11.83
N THR A 465 19.10 11.29 11.98
CA THR A 465 19.20 12.74 11.73
C THR A 465 19.07 13.57 13.01
N GLY A 466 18.49 13.02 14.08
CA GLY A 466 18.11 13.79 15.26
C GLY A 466 16.97 14.78 15.02
N ASP A 467 16.21 14.64 13.93
CA ASP A 467 15.16 15.58 13.55
C ASP A 467 13.81 15.27 14.22
N GLY A 468 13.30 16.24 14.97
CA GLY A 468 12.03 16.16 15.70
C GLY A 468 10.79 16.04 14.82
N ARG A 469 10.89 16.35 13.52
CA ARG A 469 9.78 16.22 12.56
C ARG A 469 9.32 14.79 12.37
N TYR A 470 10.25 13.84 12.41
CA TYR A 470 9.91 12.41 12.31
C TYR A 470 9.25 11.89 13.58
N ARG A 471 9.65 12.40 14.76
CA ARG A 471 8.97 12.10 16.02
C ARG A 471 7.53 12.61 16.00
N TRP A 472 7.32 13.84 15.55
CA TRP A 472 6.00 14.43 15.38
C TRP A 472 5.13 13.63 14.41
N ALA A 473 5.68 13.20 13.28
CA ALA A 473 4.98 12.38 12.30
C ALA A 473 4.54 11.03 12.87
N LEU A 474 5.41 10.36 13.63
CA LEU A 474 5.10 9.10 14.31
C LEU A 474 3.97 9.22 15.34
N GLU A 475 3.91 10.34 16.07
CA GLU A 475 2.84 10.56 17.05
C GLU A 475 1.46 10.66 16.40
N ARG A 476 1.41 11.14 15.14
CA ARG A 476 0.18 11.24 14.34
C ARG A 476 -0.16 9.94 13.61
N HIS A 477 0.82 9.33 12.96
CA HIS A 477 0.61 8.07 12.22
C HIS A 477 0.32 6.88 13.15
N GLY A 478 0.98 6.85 14.30
CA GLY A 478 0.92 5.75 15.26
C GLY A 478 2.27 5.11 15.54
N LYS A 479 2.29 4.18 16.51
CA LYS A 479 3.53 3.52 16.95
C LYS A 479 4.19 2.79 15.79
N PRO A 480 5.54 2.77 15.71
CA PRO A 480 6.23 1.97 14.73
C PRO A 480 5.76 0.51 14.81
N PHE A 481 5.46 -0.07 13.66
CA PHE A 481 5.27 -1.51 13.57
C PHE A 481 6.52 -2.20 14.11
N ARG A 482 6.39 -3.43 14.63
CA ARG A 482 7.54 -4.21 15.09
C ARG A 482 8.58 -4.21 13.96
N GLY A 483 9.77 -3.65 14.19
CA GLY A 483 10.90 -3.72 13.23
C GLY A 483 11.12 -5.15 12.77
N GLU A 484 11.88 -5.37 11.69
CA GLU A 484 11.98 -6.72 11.10
C GLU A 484 12.48 -7.76 12.11
N LEU A 485 13.36 -7.33 13.02
CA LEU A 485 13.83 -8.07 14.20
C LEU A 485 13.54 -7.31 15.52
N HIS A 486 12.49 -6.50 15.53
CA HIS A 486 11.95 -5.77 16.67
C HIS A 486 12.85 -4.65 17.19
N GLU A 487 13.58 -4.00 16.28
CA GLU A 487 14.33 -2.77 16.46
C GLU A 487 13.45 -1.54 16.16
N PRO A 488 12.83 -0.89 17.16
CA PRO A 488 11.96 0.24 16.90
C PRO A 488 12.73 1.55 16.69
N TRP A 489 14.03 1.62 17.00
CA TRP A 489 14.89 2.82 16.90
C TRP A 489 14.39 4.00 17.73
N TYR A 490 13.87 3.75 18.94
CA TYR A 490 13.32 4.85 19.75
C TYR A 490 14.39 5.83 20.22
N THR A 491 14.10 7.12 20.08
CA THR A 491 14.90 8.24 20.60
C THR A 491 14.05 9.22 21.41
N ASP A 492 14.71 10.07 22.19
CA ASP A 492 14.10 11.14 23.00
C ASP A 492 14.19 12.53 22.35
N VAL A 493 14.22 12.58 21.01
CA VAL A 493 14.17 13.85 20.28
C VAL A 493 12.80 14.51 20.48
N PRO A 494 12.72 15.80 20.85
CA PRO A 494 11.45 16.50 20.97
C PRO A 494 10.69 16.55 19.64
N ALA A 495 9.38 16.33 19.67
CA ALA A 495 8.54 16.46 18.49
C ALA A 495 8.50 17.91 17.99
N ALA A 496 8.63 18.11 16.68
CA ALA A 496 8.51 19.42 16.03
C ALA A 496 7.65 19.31 14.75
N PRO A 497 6.66 20.18 14.52
CA PRO A 497 5.87 20.12 13.28
C PRO A 497 6.73 20.49 12.05
N PRO A 498 6.52 19.83 10.88
CA PRO A 498 7.24 20.13 9.65
C PRO A 498 6.64 21.34 8.91
N ASP A 499 6.62 22.50 9.56
CA ASP A 499 6.00 23.73 9.02
C ASP A 499 6.66 24.24 7.74
N ASP A 500 7.89 23.79 7.45
CA ASP A 500 8.59 24.07 6.19
C ASP A 500 7.95 23.40 4.96
N LEU A 501 6.99 22.50 5.17
CA LEU A 501 6.22 21.81 4.12
C LEU A 501 4.82 22.40 3.89
N LEU A 502 4.46 23.50 4.58
CA LEU A 502 3.22 24.24 4.31
C LEU A 502 3.30 25.04 3.01
N GLY A 503 2.16 25.25 2.37
CA GLY A 503 2.08 25.86 1.05
C GLY A 503 2.38 24.84 -0.04
N VAL A 504 3.45 25.07 -0.81
CA VAL A 504 3.91 24.16 -1.87
C VAL A 504 5.21 23.52 -1.43
N ALA A 505 5.34 22.19 -1.52
CA ALA A 505 6.60 21.48 -1.32
C ALA A 505 6.87 20.52 -2.49
N VAL A 506 8.14 20.34 -2.86
CA VAL A 506 8.58 19.50 -3.99
C VAL A 506 9.76 18.62 -3.58
N SER A 507 9.74 17.35 -3.95
CA SER A 507 10.88 16.43 -3.96
C SER A 507 11.36 16.22 -5.40
N TYR A 508 12.67 16.13 -5.61
CA TYR A 508 13.27 15.90 -6.92
C TYR A 508 13.75 14.46 -7.06
N LEU A 509 13.75 13.95 -8.30
CA LEU A 509 14.17 12.59 -8.56
C LEU A 509 15.71 12.46 -8.37
N PRO A 510 16.20 11.50 -7.56
CA PRO A 510 17.63 11.29 -7.42
C PRO A 510 18.27 10.78 -8.71
N ARG A 511 19.49 11.24 -9.02
CA ARG A 511 20.20 10.88 -10.25
C ARG A 511 20.31 9.37 -10.49
N PRO A 512 20.70 8.54 -9.49
CA PRO A 512 20.76 7.08 -9.69
C PRO A 512 19.43 6.47 -10.12
N HIS A 513 18.30 7.04 -9.67
CA HIS A 513 16.97 6.56 -10.03
C HIS A 513 16.56 7.02 -11.43
N TYR A 514 16.87 8.26 -11.80
CA TYR A 514 16.70 8.76 -13.17
C TYR A 514 17.49 7.94 -14.19
N ASP A 515 18.73 7.57 -13.87
CA ASP A 515 19.61 6.83 -14.78
C ASP A 515 19.15 5.36 -15.01
N LEU A 516 18.16 4.86 -14.24
CA LEU A 516 17.54 3.55 -14.51
C LEU A 516 16.58 3.59 -15.70
N ASN A 517 16.10 4.78 -16.09
CA ASN A 517 15.11 4.94 -17.16
C ASN A 517 15.62 4.41 -18.50
N GLY A 518 14.84 3.53 -19.16
CA GLY A 518 15.21 2.86 -20.41
C GLY A 518 16.02 1.56 -20.27
N LEU A 519 16.55 1.21 -19.09
CA LEU A 519 17.30 -0.04 -18.90
C LEU A 519 16.42 -1.30 -18.95
N ASN A 520 15.20 -1.18 -18.44
CA ASN A 520 14.17 -2.21 -18.58
C ASN A 520 12.83 -1.52 -18.89
N PRO A 521 12.45 -1.39 -20.17
CA PRO A 521 11.26 -0.64 -20.59
C PRO A 521 9.96 -1.05 -19.90
N GLN A 522 9.84 -2.27 -19.38
CA GLN A 522 8.67 -2.71 -18.62
C GLN A 522 8.47 -1.89 -17.33
N TYR A 523 9.53 -1.71 -16.55
CA TYR A 523 9.53 -1.02 -15.25
C TYR A 523 10.06 0.43 -15.33
N PHE A 524 10.78 0.73 -16.41
CA PHE A 524 11.47 1.99 -16.67
C PHE A 524 11.13 2.47 -18.07
N PRO A 525 10.01 3.18 -18.25
CA PRO A 525 9.81 3.89 -19.50
C PRO A 525 11.00 4.83 -19.73
N THR A 526 11.33 5.08 -21.00
CA THR A 526 12.48 5.93 -21.34
C THR A 526 12.24 7.33 -20.77
N ALA A 527 13.29 7.95 -20.22
CA ALA A 527 13.19 9.32 -19.71
C ALA A 527 12.76 10.25 -20.85
N ASN A 528 11.69 11.00 -20.62
CA ASN A 528 11.07 11.88 -21.61
C ASN A 528 11.31 13.37 -21.32
N VAL A 529 12.06 13.69 -20.26
CA VAL A 529 12.46 15.05 -19.87
C VAL A 529 13.93 15.03 -19.42
N PRO A 530 14.67 16.15 -19.53
CA PRO A 530 15.99 16.29 -18.92
C PRO A 530 15.99 16.02 -17.41
N PHE A 531 17.09 15.51 -16.87
CA PHE A 531 17.23 15.20 -15.44
C PHE A 531 16.93 16.40 -14.55
N GLU A 532 17.40 17.56 -14.97
CA GLU A 532 17.28 18.84 -14.28
C GLU A 532 15.83 19.34 -14.15
N GLU A 533 14.95 18.79 -14.97
CA GLU A 533 13.55 19.17 -15.12
C GLU A 533 12.59 18.16 -14.47
N ALA A 534 13.09 16.97 -14.11
CA ALA A 534 12.33 15.90 -13.49
C ALA A 534 12.11 16.13 -11.98
N PHE A 535 10.95 15.72 -11.48
CA PHE A 535 10.64 15.74 -10.05
C PHE A 535 9.96 14.43 -9.63
N ASP A 536 9.95 14.16 -8.32
CA ASP A 536 9.39 12.95 -7.72
C ASP A 536 7.97 13.19 -7.22
N LYS A 537 7.80 14.11 -6.27
CA LYS A 537 6.50 14.38 -5.62
C LYS A 537 6.31 15.88 -5.42
N MET A 538 5.07 16.35 -5.50
CA MET A 538 4.68 17.70 -5.12
C MET A 538 3.46 17.68 -4.19
N THR A 539 3.48 18.49 -3.13
CA THR A 539 2.35 18.65 -2.22
C THR A 539 1.85 20.08 -2.14
N LEU A 540 0.53 20.24 -2.04
CA LEU A 540 -0.13 21.49 -1.61
C LEU A 540 -0.73 21.26 -0.22
N ARG A 541 -0.38 22.07 0.77
CA ARG A 541 -0.79 21.86 2.17
C ARG A 541 -1.14 23.16 2.88
N ALA A 542 -2.38 23.31 3.33
CA ALA A 542 -2.82 24.51 4.06
C ALA A 542 -2.36 24.52 5.52
N GLY A 543 -2.33 23.35 6.14
CA GLY A 543 -2.02 23.13 7.54
C GLY A 543 -1.89 21.64 7.84
N TRP A 544 -1.95 21.29 9.12
CA TRP A 544 -1.81 19.90 9.58
C TRP A 544 -3.08 19.35 10.21
N GLU A 545 -4.13 20.14 10.35
CA GLU A 545 -5.38 19.66 10.95
C GLU A 545 -6.23 18.93 9.91
N PRO A 546 -7.05 17.94 10.28
CA PRO A 546 -7.89 17.18 9.34
C PRO A 546 -8.78 18.04 8.44
N GLU A 547 -9.15 19.23 8.91
CA GLU A 547 -9.94 20.22 8.18
C GLU A 547 -9.16 20.95 7.09
N ASP A 548 -7.83 21.00 7.19
CA ASP A 548 -6.96 21.67 6.22
C ASP A 548 -6.83 20.88 4.92
N ASP A 549 -6.72 21.59 3.80
CA ASP A 549 -6.39 21.01 2.50
C ASP A 549 -5.02 20.31 2.53
N TYR A 550 -4.98 19.11 1.97
CA TYR A 550 -3.77 18.40 1.58
C TYR A 550 -3.98 17.79 0.19
N LEU A 551 -3.03 18.01 -0.72
CA LEU A 551 -2.99 17.39 -2.04
C LEU A 551 -1.59 16.83 -2.30
N LEU A 552 -1.51 15.61 -2.83
CA LEU A 552 -0.28 14.98 -3.31
C LEU A 552 -0.38 14.72 -4.82
N LEU A 553 0.61 15.19 -5.58
CA LEU A 553 0.77 14.96 -7.02
C LEU A 553 2.05 14.17 -7.29
N ASP A 554 1.95 13.22 -8.22
CA ASP A 554 3.08 12.41 -8.66
C ASP A 554 3.77 12.99 -9.90
N GLY A 555 5.10 13.08 -9.85
CA GLY A 555 5.93 13.54 -10.97
C GLY A 555 6.59 12.41 -11.76
N TYR A 556 6.52 11.18 -11.25
CA TYR A 556 7.26 10.05 -11.77
C TYR A 556 6.36 8.81 -11.89
N SER A 557 6.58 8.04 -12.95
CA SER A 557 6.00 6.72 -13.18
C SER A 557 7.08 5.78 -13.67
N GLY A 558 7.68 5.10 -12.72
CA GLY A 558 8.66 4.05 -12.98
C GLY A 558 9.01 3.38 -11.67
N GLY A 559 10.13 2.66 -11.64
CA GLY A 559 10.47 1.90 -10.45
C GLY A 559 9.89 0.49 -10.48
N SER A 560 10.41 -0.39 -9.63
CA SER A 560 9.68 -1.60 -9.26
C SER A 560 8.42 -1.21 -8.48
N HIS A 561 7.34 -1.99 -8.64
CA HIS A 561 6.02 -1.78 -8.02
C HIS A 561 5.36 -0.40 -8.28
N GLY A 562 5.89 0.42 -9.20
CA GLY A 562 5.29 1.71 -9.59
C GLY A 562 4.18 1.55 -10.63
N HIS A 563 3.32 2.56 -10.74
CA HIS A 563 2.20 2.60 -11.68
C HIS A 563 2.46 3.60 -12.83
N GLU A 564 1.54 3.69 -13.79
CA GLU A 564 1.56 4.67 -14.88
C GLU A 564 0.73 5.93 -14.51
N ASP A 565 1.00 6.47 -13.32
CA ASP A 565 0.35 7.57 -12.60
C ASP A 565 1.10 8.92 -12.67
N CYS A 566 2.02 9.09 -13.61
CA CYS A 566 2.85 10.29 -13.75
C CYS A 566 1.93 11.46 -14.13
N ASN A 567 2.12 12.57 -13.40
CA ASN A 567 1.29 13.76 -13.42
C ASN A 567 -0.13 13.56 -12.83
N ALA A 568 -0.41 12.45 -12.14
CA ALA A 568 -1.68 12.20 -11.46
C ALA A 568 -1.75 12.89 -10.08
N ILE A 569 -2.97 13.22 -9.67
CA ILE A 569 -3.27 13.60 -8.28
C ILE A 569 -3.51 12.31 -7.49
N ILE A 570 -2.57 11.95 -6.61
CA ILE A 570 -2.62 10.71 -5.81
C ILE A 570 -3.64 10.82 -4.69
N SER A 571 -3.72 11.98 -4.05
CA SER A 571 -4.64 12.20 -2.95
C SER A 571 -5.06 13.65 -2.81
N TYR A 572 -6.30 13.85 -2.37
CA TYR A 572 -6.80 15.11 -1.83
C TYR A 572 -7.65 14.84 -0.60
N SER A 573 -7.35 15.53 0.49
CA SER A 573 -8.16 15.57 1.72
C SER A 573 -8.37 17.01 2.18
N GLY A 574 -9.45 17.23 2.93
CA GLY A 574 -9.85 18.54 3.46
C GLY A 574 -11.22 18.46 4.11
N ALA A 575 -11.56 19.46 4.94
CA ALA A 575 -12.82 19.51 5.69
C ALA A 575 -13.11 18.24 6.53
N GLY A 576 -12.08 17.57 7.03
CA GLY A 576 -12.22 16.41 7.91
C GLY A 576 -12.50 15.09 7.18
N ALA A 577 -12.27 14.99 5.86
CA ALA A 577 -12.36 13.73 5.11
C ALA A 577 -11.37 13.62 3.93
N HIS A 578 -11.18 12.40 3.40
CA HIS A 578 -10.46 12.12 2.15
C HIS A 578 -11.43 12.11 0.97
N TRP A 579 -11.07 12.67 -0.18
CA TRP A 579 -11.99 12.82 -1.32
C TRP A 579 -11.47 12.26 -2.62
N LEU A 580 -10.18 12.46 -2.90
CA LEU A 580 -9.49 11.81 -4.02
C LEU A 580 -8.47 10.82 -3.46
N VAL A 581 -8.44 9.60 -4.02
CA VAL A 581 -7.60 8.50 -3.54
C VAL A 581 -7.13 7.61 -4.68
N ASP A 582 -5.85 7.23 -4.69
CA ASP A 582 -5.31 6.29 -5.69
C ASP A 582 -5.34 4.82 -5.23
N GLY A 583 -4.64 4.40 -4.16
CA GLY A 583 -4.92 3.14 -3.41
C GLY A 583 -5.35 1.92 -4.25
N GLU A 584 -4.65 1.69 -5.36
CA GLU A 584 -4.84 0.60 -6.30
C GLU A 584 -3.60 -0.28 -6.26
N TYR A 585 -3.78 -1.60 -6.24
CA TYR A 585 -2.63 -2.52 -6.12
C TYR A 585 -2.23 -3.11 -7.47
N ILE A 586 -3.20 -3.32 -8.37
CA ILE A 586 -3.02 -4.16 -9.56
C ILE A 586 -3.17 -3.33 -10.84
N ARG A 587 -4.13 -2.40 -10.85
CA ARG A 587 -4.56 -1.73 -12.09
C ARG A 587 -3.70 -0.50 -12.39
N LEU A 588 -2.49 -0.75 -12.86
CA LEU A 588 -1.43 0.24 -13.07
C LEU A 588 -1.61 1.27 -14.21
N THR A 589 -2.65 1.18 -15.05
CA THR A 589 -2.71 1.98 -16.29
C THR A 589 -3.38 3.35 -16.10
N PRO A 590 -3.08 4.38 -16.93
CA PRO A 590 -3.51 5.76 -16.73
C PRO A 590 -5.00 5.98 -16.48
N LYS A 591 -5.85 5.11 -17.03
CA LYS A 591 -7.31 5.20 -16.90
C LYS A 591 -7.83 4.94 -15.48
N TYR A 592 -6.99 4.52 -14.55
CA TYR A 592 -7.39 4.24 -13.15
C TYR A 592 -6.95 5.33 -12.16
N HIS A 593 -6.15 6.30 -12.59
CA HIS A 593 -5.55 7.32 -11.74
C HIS A 593 -6.17 8.70 -12.00
N CYS A 594 -6.02 9.68 -11.09
CA CYS A 594 -6.57 11.03 -11.29
C CYS A 594 -5.77 11.84 -12.33
N MET A 595 -5.88 11.47 -13.60
CA MET A 595 -5.07 11.97 -14.71
C MET A 595 -5.82 11.92 -16.05
N VAL A 596 -5.16 12.35 -17.13
CA VAL A 596 -5.69 12.26 -18.49
C VAL A 596 -5.11 11.03 -19.20
N THR A 597 -5.96 10.25 -19.86
CA THR A 597 -5.55 9.22 -20.83
C THR A 597 -5.73 9.77 -22.25
N VAL A 598 -4.71 9.59 -23.11
CA VAL A 598 -4.72 10.04 -24.51
C VAL A 598 -4.76 8.84 -25.44
N ILE A 599 -5.81 8.76 -26.26
CA ILE A 599 -5.95 7.79 -27.35
C ILE A 599 -5.92 8.58 -28.66
N ARG A 600 -5.07 8.18 -29.60
CA ARG A 600 -4.96 8.80 -30.93
C ARG A 600 -5.18 7.74 -31.99
N ASP A 601 -6.09 8.01 -32.92
CA ASP A 601 -6.46 7.11 -34.02
C ASP A 601 -6.79 5.68 -33.53
N GLY A 602 -7.46 5.59 -32.38
CA GLY A 602 -7.84 4.33 -31.73
C GLY A 602 -6.72 3.62 -30.95
N VAL A 603 -5.51 4.20 -30.89
CA VAL A 603 -4.35 3.60 -30.23
C VAL A 603 -4.00 4.38 -28.96
N ALA A 604 -3.92 3.68 -27.83
CA ALA A 604 -3.39 4.22 -26.58
C ALA A 604 -1.88 3.94 -26.49
N GLN A 605 -1.17 4.78 -25.74
CA GLN A 605 0.23 4.53 -25.37
C GLN A 605 0.39 4.56 -23.85
N ARG A 606 1.48 3.98 -23.36
CA ARG A 606 1.87 4.06 -21.95
C ARG A 606 2.10 5.51 -21.54
N ASN A 607 1.85 5.81 -20.27
CA ASN A 607 2.25 7.09 -19.69
C ASN A 607 3.78 7.25 -19.80
N PRO A 608 4.30 8.43 -20.22
CA PRO A 608 5.71 8.74 -20.10
C PRO A 608 6.21 8.65 -18.65
N ALA A 609 7.51 8.42 -18.48
CA ALA A 609 8.09 8.14 -17.16
C ALA A 609 8.03 9.33 -16.20
N MET A 610 8.08 10.55 -16.72
CA MET A 610 8.33 11.75 -15.91
C MET A 610 7.52 12.94 -16.42
N ALA A 611 7.05 13.74 -15.48
CA ALA A 611 6.57 15.08 -15.74
C ALA A 611 7.71 16.07 -15.51
N ARG A 612 7.78 17.08 -16.37
CA ARG A 612 8.60 18.27 -16.14
C ARG A 612 7.93 19.15 -15.10
N LEU A 613 8.70 19.64 -14.13
CA LEU A 613 8.26 20.70 -13.22
C LEU A 613 8.46 22.06 -13.89
N ASP A 614 7.38 22.67 -14.39
CA ASP A 614 7.46 23.98 -15.05
C ASP A 614 7.44 25.12 -14.02
N ASP A 615 6.54 25.03 -13.04
CA ASP A 615 6.38 26.01 -11.97
C ASP A 615 5.85 25.34 -10.68
N ALA A 616 6.36 25.78 -9.54
CA ALA A 616 5.81 25.48 -8.21
C ALA A 616 5.90 26.74 -7.35
N VAL A 617 4.87 27.60 -7.44
CA VAL A 617 4.91 28.94 -6.85
C VAL A 617 3.91 29.08 -5.70
N TRP A 618 4.43 29.37 -4.52
CA TRP A 618 3.65 29.69 -3.32
C TRP A 618 3.64 31.20 -3.08
N PHE A 619 2.46 31.83 -3.08
CA PHE A 619 2.31 33.27 -2.86
C PHE A 619 2.00 33.64 -1.39
N GLY A 620 2.06 32.69 -0.46
CA GLY A 620 1.76 32.89 0.97
C GLY A 620 0.29 32.65 1.35
N ASP A 621 -0.64 32.75 0.40
CA ASP A 621 -2.09 32.61 0.58
C ASP A 621 -2.75 31.99 -0.69
N GLY A 622 -1.97 31.34 -1.54
CA GLY A 622 -2.42 30.66 -2.75
C GLY A 622 -1.25 30.25 -3.64
N ALA A 623 -1.49 29.33 -4.57
CA ALA A 623 -0.45 28.77 -5.42
C ALA A 623 -0.83 28.73 -6.90
N ILE A 624 0.20 28.79 -7.74
CA ILE A 624 0.15 28.42 -9.16
C ILE A 624 1.24 27.37 -9.38
N CYS A 625 0.86 26.16 -9.77
CA CYS A 625 1.80 25.10 -10.13
C CYS A 625 1.51 24.63 -11.56
N ARG A 626 2.58 24.27 -12.29
CA ARG A 626 2.49 23.75 -13.65
C ARG A 626 3.43 22.57 -13.82
N THR A 627 2.91 21.49 -14.35
CA THR A 627 3.65 20.27 -14.67
C THR A 627 3.34 19.84 -16.09
N THR A 628 4.35 19.45 -16.87
CA THR A 628 4.18 19.15 -18.30
C THR A 628 4.72 17.77 -18.65
N ILE A 629 3.94 16.98 -19.37
CA ILE A 629 4.42 15.85 -20.16
C ILE A 629 4.62 16.36 -21.60
N PRO A 630 5.86 16.47 -22.10
CA PRO A 630 6.13 17.12 -23.40
C PRO A 630 5.51 16.42 -24.60
N ASP A 631 5.45 15.09 -24.55
CA ASP A 631 4.82 14.25 -25.56
C ASP A 631 4.17 13.03 -24.90
N TYR A 632 2.85 12.96 -24.99
CA TYR A 632 2.05 11.81 -24.60
C TYR A 632 1.12 11.42 -25.75
N ASN A 633 1.52 10.43 -26.54
CA ASN A 633 0.75 9.96 -27.69
C ASN A 633 0.41 11.08 -28.70
N GLY A 634 1.37 11.97 -28.95
CA GLY A 634 1.25 13.06 -29.92
C GLY A 634 0.57 14.32 -29.39
N VAL A 635 0.43 14.48 -28.07
CA VAL A 635 0.06 15.77 -27.45
C VAL A 635 1.08 16.17 -26.40
N ARG A 636 1.34 17.47 -26.28
CA ARG A 636 1.91 18.04 -25.06
C ARG A 636 0.78 18.23 -24.06
N TRP A 637 0.91 17.64 -22.88
CA TRP A 637 -0.05 17.80 -21.80
C TRP A 637 0.57 18.62 -20.67
N THR A 638 0.02 19.82 -20.43
CA THR A 638 0.39 20.68 -19.31
C THR A 638 -0.77 20.73 -18.31
N ARG A 639 -0.52 20.32 -17.08
CA ARG A 639 -1.47 20.41 -15.96
C ARG A 639 -1.21 21.68 -15.17
N HIS A 640 -2.21 22.53 -15.06
CA HIS A 640 -2.17 23.76 -14.27
C HIS A 640 -3.00 23.58 -13.00
N LEU A 641 -2.36 23.77 -11.84
CA LEU A 641 -3.03 23.82 -10.54
C LEU A 641 -3.07 25.26 -10.04
N PHE A 642 -4.28 25.78 -9.84
CA PHE A 642 -4.51 27.02 -9.11
C PHE A 642 -5.17 26.67 -7.78
N TRP A 643 -4.56 27.09 -6.68
CA TRP A 643 -5.03 26.70 -5.37
C TRP A 643 -5.18 27.90 -4.45
N GLN A 644 -6.34 27.98 -3.80
CA GLN A 644 -6.58 28.84 -2.65
C GLN A 644 -6.84 27.92 -1.44
N PRO A 645 -5.93 27.91 -0.44
CA PRO A 645 -6.05 27.07 0.75
C PRO A 645 -7.44 27.11 1.37
N ASN A 646 -8.03 25.93 1.60
CA ASN A 646 -9.33 25.73 2.23
C ASN A 646 -10.50 26.43 1.50
N GLY A 647 -10.31 26.82 0.23
CA GLY A 647 -11.26 27.55 -0.58
C GLY A 647 -11.63 26.82 -1.87
N PHE A 648 -10.65 26.64 -2.75
CA PHE A 648 -10.82 25.86 -3.98
C PHE A 648 -9.47 25.40 -4.56
N THR A 649 -9.52 24.32 -5.33
CA THR A 649 -8.47 23.91 -6.26
C THR A 649 -9.05 23.84 -7.66
N ALA A 650 -8.43 24.55 -8.61
CA ALA A 650 -8.77 24.45 -10.02
C ALA A 650 -7.65 23.73 -10.78
N VAL A 651 -8.04 22.71 -11.54
CA VAL A 651 -7.19 21.89 -12.40
C VAL A 651 -7.56 22.15 -13.84
N LEU A 652 -6.66 22.82 -14.56
CA LEU A 652 -6.81 23.10 -15.99
C LEU A 652 -5.78 22.27 -16.73
N ASP A 653 -6.24 21.21 -17.40
CA ASP A 653 -5.39 20.37 -18.25
C ASP A 653 -5.40 20.96 -19.68
N GLU A 654 -4.27 21.52 -20.10
CA GLU A 654 -4.01 22.00 -21.46
C GLU A 654 -3.37 20.88 -22.29
N LEU A 655 -4.03 20.44 -23.36
CA LEU A 655 -3.52 19.46 -24.31
C LEU A 655 -3.32 20.12 -25.68
N VAL A 656 -2.09 20.17 -26.15
CA VAL A 656 -1.74 20.72 -27.48
C VAL A 656 -1.28 19.61 -28.39
N ALA A 657 -1.98 19.41 -29.51
CA ALA A 657 -1.62 18.42 -30.51
C ALA A 657 -0.26 18.75 -31.14
N LEU A 658 0.69 17.83 -31.02
CA LEU A 658 1.98 17.91 -31.70
C LEU A 658 1.88 17.35 -33.12
N GLU A 659 0.98 16.38 -33.30
CA GLU A 659 0.69 15.72 -34.56
C GLU A 659 -0.83 15.80 -34.84
N PRO A 660 -1.26 15.80 -36.11
CA PRO A 660 -2.67 15.72 -36.43
C PRO A 660 -3.24 14.31 -36.16
N GLY A 661 -4.50 14.20 -35.74
CA GLY A 661 -5.14 12.90 -35.52
C GLY A 661 -6.57 12.99 -34.95
N GLU A 662 -7.24 11.85 -34.85
CA GLU A 662 -8.48 11.70 -34.10
C GLU A 662 -8.15 11.37 -32.64
N TYR A 663 -8.39 12.32 -31.74
CA TYR A 663 -8.06 12.17 -30.32
C TYR A 663 -9.30 11.82 -29.52
N SER A 664 -9.19 10.81 -28.65
CA SER A 664 -10.11 10.58 -27.53
C SER A 664 -9.37 10.82 -26.22
N LEU A 665 -9.72 11.94 -25.59
CA LEU A 665 -9.14 12.42 -24.34
C LEU A 665 -10.09 12.05 -23.21
N ARG A 666 -9.54 11.41 -22.17
CA ARG A 666 -10.31 10.97 -21.01
C ARG A 666 -9.66 11.47 -19.74
N CYS A 667 -10.29 12.43 -19.06
CA CYS A 667 -9.92 12.78 -17.69
C CYS A 667 -10.59 11.79 -16.74
N CYS A 668 -9.82 11.23 -15.82
CA CYS A 668 -10.28 10.35 -14.75
C CYS A 668 -10.10 11.07 -13.41
N TRP A 669 -11.09 10.91 -12.52
CA TRP A 669 -11.01 11.29 -11.11
C TRP A 669 -11.41 10.09 -10.27
N ARG A 670 -10.53 9.65 -9.36
CA ARG A 670 -10.82 8.55 -8.44
C ARG A 670 -11.28 9.10 -7.12
N THR A 671 -12.58 8.96 -6.86
CA THR A 671 -13.30 9.64 -5.78
C THR A 671 -13.65 8.70 -4.64
N TYR A 672 -13.81 9.25 -3.43
CA TYR A 672 -14.18 8.52 -2.22
C TYR A 672 -15.28 9.27 -1.46
N GLY A 673 -16.44 8.63 -1.26
CA GLY A 673 -17.63 9.26 -0.66
C GLY A 673 -18.92 8.90 -1.41
N GLU A 674 -20.07 9.10 -0.79
CA GLU A 674 -21.37 8.84 -1.45
C GLU A 674 -21.62 9.83 -2.59
N PRO A 675 -21.83 9.36 -3.83
CA PRO A 675 -21.84 10.22 -5.01
C PRO A 675 -23.23 10.72 -5.40
N GLU A 676 -23.30 11.98 -5.79
CA GLU A 676 -24.45 12.60 -6.46
C GLU A 676 -23.95 13.36 -7.69
N LEU A 677 -24.40 12.95 -8.88
CA LEU A 677 -24.01 13.57 -10.14
C LEU A 677 -25.19 14.37 -10.71
N GLU A 678 -25.02 15.68 -10.84
CA GLU A 678 -26.00 16.59 -11.46
C GLU A 678 -25.31 17.40 -12.57
N GLY A 679 -25.75 17.21 -13.81
CA GLY A 679 -25.09 17.82 -14.96
C GLY A 679 -23.61 17.42 -15.04
N GLY A 680 -22.70 18.41 -14.98
CA GLY A 680 -21.25 18.20 -14.95
C GLY A 680 -20.62 18.25 -13.55
N ALA A 681 -21.44 18.33 -12.48
CA ALA A 681 -20.96 18.46 -11.10
C ALA A 681 -21.16 17.15 -10.34
N LEU A 682 -20.07 16.60 -9.80
CA LEU A 682 -20.11 15.49 -8.86
C LEU A 682 -19.99 16.04 -7.44
N THR A 683 -20.99 15.77 -6.60
CA THR A 683 -20.94 16.02 -5.16
C THR A 683 -20.73 14.71 -4.43
N LEU A 684 -19.84 14.71 -3.44
CA LEU A 684 -19.59 13.60 -2.55
C LEU A 684 -19.97 13.98 -1.12
N SER A 685 -20.47 13.01 -0.36
CA SER A 685 -20.72 13.19 1.07
C SER A 685 -20.04 12.10 1.90
N GLN A 686 -19.49 12.53 3.04
CA GLN A 686 -19.01 11.68 4.12
C GLN A 686 -19.46 12.33 5.43
N ASP A 687 -20.49 11.78 6.05
CA ASP A 687 -21.16 12.36 7.23
C ASP A 687 -21.62 13.83 7.00
N GLN A 688 -21.06 14.78 7.75
CA GLN A 688 -21.32 16.24 7.60
C GLN A 688 -20.37 16.92 6.61
N ALA A 689 -19.30 16.23 6.22
CA ALA A 689 -18.35 16.76 5.26
C ALA A 689 -18.90 16.58 3.84
N ARG A 690 -18.58 17.54 2.98
CA ARG A 690 -19.00 17.58 1.58
C ARG A 690 -17.80 17.91 0.70
N PHE A 691 -17.83 17.39 -0.51
CA PHE A 691 -16.89 17.73 -1.56
C PHE A 691 -17.65 17.88 -2.86
N THR A 692 -17.19 18.77 -3.72
CA THR A 692 -17.77 18.93 -5.05
C THR A 692 -16.66 19.11 -6.07
N LEU A 693 -16.85 18.50 -7.25
CA LEU A 693 -15.99 18.61 -8.41
C LEU A 693 -16.85 19.00 -9.62
N GLU A 694 -16.60 20.18 -10.17
CA GLU A 694 -17.29 20.71 -11.34
C GLU A 694 -16.44 20.60 -12.59
N ASN A 695 -16.97 19.91 -13.60
CA ASN A 695 -16.51 20.03 -14.97
C ASN A 695 -17.10 21.30 -15.62
N LEU A 696 -16.25 22.24 -16.02
CA LEU A 696 -16.68 23.52 -16.61
C LEU A 696 -16.63 23.53 -18.14
N THR A 697 -16.05 22.50 -18.76
CA THR A 697 -15.82 22.41 -20.21
C THR A 697 -16.85 21.52 -20.93
N GLY A 698 -17.78 20.91 -20.20
CA GLY A 698 -18.97 20.23 -20.73
C GLY A 698 -18.72 18.81 -21.25
N GLU A 699 -17.59 18.19 -20.91
CA GLU A 699 -17.35 16.77 -21.23
C GLU A 699 -18.40 15.87 -20.55
N ALA A 700 -18.81 14.81 -21.24
CA ALA A 700 -19.81 13.89 -20.71
C ALA A 700 -19.25 13.13 -19.49
N PRO A 701 -19.88 13.24 -18.30
CA PRO A 701 -19.46 12.54 -17.11
C PRO A 701 -20.02 11.11 -17.06
N GLU A 702 -19.22 10.19 -16.53
CA GLU A 702 -19.61 8.81 -16.25
C GLU A 702 -19.02 8.39 -14.89
N VAL A 703 -19.87 8.04 -13.93
CA VAL A 703 -19.44 7.54 -12.62
C VAL A 703 -19.48 6.01 -12.62
N VAL A 704 -18.34 5.38 -12.36
CA VAL A 704 -18.17 3.93 -12.32
C VAL A 704 -17.72 3.51 -10.93
N PHE A 705 -18.61 2.85 -10.19
CA PHE A 705 -18.30 2.24 -8.90
C PHE A 705 -17.14 1.23 -9.01
N GLN A 706 -16.22 1.25 -8.05
CA GLN A 706 -15.08 0.34 -8.01
C GLN A 706 -15.18 -0.67 -6.87
N LYS A 707 -15.20 -0.17 -5.63
CA LYS A 707 -15.19 -0.96 -4.39
C LYS A 707 -15.69 -0.11 -3.24
N ASN A 708 -16.11 -0.76 -2.15
CA ASN A 708 -16.29 -0.09 -0.86
C ASN A 708 -15.00 -0.19 -0.05
N VAL A 709 -14.59 0.91 0.60
CA VAL A 709 -13.49 0.91 1.56
C VAL A 709 -13.98 1.57 2.83
N GLY A 710 -14.10 0.80 3.91
CA GLY A 710 -14.79 1.27 5.12
C GLY A 710 -16.24 1.64 4.80
N ASN A 711 -16.65 2.82 5.26
CA ASN A 711 -18.04 3.26 5.16
C ASN A 711 -18.40 3.82 3.79
N TRP A 712 -17.44 4.11 2.91
CA TRP A 712 -17.71 4.88 1.70
C TRP A 712 -17.31 4.14 0.41
N PRO A 713 -18.02 4.38 -0.70
CA PRO A 713 -17.66 3.86 -2.00
C PRO A 713 -16.49 4.63 -2.62
N VAL A 714 -15.65 3.90 -3.36
CA VAL A 714 -14.67 4.44 -4.30
C VAL A 714 -15.27 4.39 -5.71
N GLN A 715 -15.22 5.49 -6.46
CA GLN A 715 -15.64 5.52 -7.86
C GLN A 715 -14.54 6.06 -8.77
N HIS A 716 -14.68 5.81 -10.07
CA HIS A 716 -14.05 6.62 -11.10
C HIS A 716 -15.10 7.53 -11.73
N LEU A 717 -14.85 8.83 -11.76
CA LEU A 717 -15.56 9.77 -12.62
C LEU A 717 -14.72 9.97 -13.89
N TYR A 718 -15.28 9.56 -15.03
CA TYR A 718 -14.68 9.78 -16.33
C TYR A 718 -15.34 10.94 -17.04
N GLN A 719 -14.53 11.80 -17.64
CA GLN A 719 -14.94 12.91 -18.47
C GLN A 719 -14.30 12.71 -19.84
N ARG A 720 -15.11 12.51 -20.88
CA ARG A 720 -14.63 12.09 -22.20
C ARG A 720 -14.88 13.16 -23.24
N ARG A 721 -13.87 13.38 -24.09
CA ARG A 721 -13.93 14.25 -25.25
C ARG A 721 -13.24 13.59 -26.43
N SER A 722 -13.96 13.41 -27.53
CA SER A 722 -13.37 12.96 -28.79
C SER A 722 -13.45 14.06 -29.83
N GLN A 723 -12.33 14.36 -30.48
CA GLN A 723 -12.27 15.35 -31.55
C GLN A 723 -11.03 15.15 -32.42
N ARG A 724 -11.16 15.54 -33.69
CA ARG A 724 -10.03 15.72 -34.58
C ARG A 724 -9.24 16.96 -34.18
N LEU A 725 -7.91 16.86 -34.19
CA LEU A 725 -7.00 17.97 -33.96
C LEU A 725 -5.99 18.08 -35.10
N ALA A 726 -5.67 19.30 -35.51
CA ALA A 726 -4.48 19.64 -36.29
C ALA A 726 -3.30 19.93 -35.35
N ALA A 727 -2.07 19.79 -35.86
CA ALA A 727 -0.88 20.15 -35.11
C ALA A 727 -0.92 21.63 -34.69
N GLY A 728 -0.64 21.90 -33.41
CA GLY A 728 -0.72 23.21 -32.78
C GLY A 728 -2.10 23.56 -32.20
N GLU A 729 -3.16 22.81 -32.53
CA GLU A 729 -4.47 23.03 -31.91
C GLU A 729 -4.49 22.57 -30.46
N ARG A 730 -5.32 23.24 -29.66
CA ARG A 730 -5.36 23.11 -28.21
C ARG A 730 -6.75 22.69 -27.74
N VAL A 731 -6.78 21.82 -26.74
CA VAL A 731 -7.94 21.49 -25.90
C VAL A 731 -7.62 21.86 -24.46
N VAL A 732 -8.59 22.43 -23.75
CA VAL A 732 -8.51 22.63 -22.31
C VAL A 732 -9.66 21.86 -21.66
N SER A 733 -9.35 21.08 -20.62
CA SER A 733 -10.34 20.54 -19.70
C SER A 733 -10.21 21.27 -18.36
N ALA A 734 -11.30 21.86 -17.87
CA ALA A 734 -11.29 22.69 -16.67
C ALA A 734 -12.17 22.08 -15.58
N ASN A 735 -11.54 21.69 -14.48
CA ASN A 735 -12.19 21.14 -13.30
C ASN A 735 -11.92 22.01 -12.08
N VAL A 736 -12.93 22.30 -11.26
CA VAL A 736 -12.77 23.02 -10.00
C VAL A 736 -13.39 22.20 -8.88
N PHE A 737 -12.66 22.00 -7.79
CA PHE A 737 -13.15 21.29 -6.63
C PHE A 737 -12.80 21.96 -5.30
N ALA A 738 -13.57 21.62 -4.27
CA ALA A 738 -13.32 22.00 -2.89
C ALA A 738 -14.07 21.08 -1.94
N ALA A 739 -13.60 21.01 -0.70
CA ALA A 739 -14.29 20.38 0.41
C ALA A 739 -14.78 21.42 1.42
N TRP A 740 -15.87 21.12 2.13
CA TRP A 740 -16.36 21.93 3.25
C TRP A 740 -17.13 21.07 4.24
N ARG A 741 -17.28 21.58 5.46
CA ARG A 741 -18.11 20.98 6.51
C ARG A 741 -19.09 22.04 6.99
N ASP A 742 -20.37 21.65 7.05
CA ASP A 742 -21.50 22.50 7.44
C ASP A 742 -21.65 23.80 6.61
N GLY A 743 -22.90 24.24 6.41
CA GLY A 743 -23.17 25.49 5.68
C GLY A 743 -23.04 25.39 4.15
N THR A 744 -22.73 26.51 3.52
CA THR A 744 -22.78 26.67 2.06
C THR A 744 -21.46 26.29 1.41
N ARG A 745 -21.56 25.72 0.22
CA ARG A 745 -20.46 25.48 -0.69
C ARG A 745 -19.46 26.67 -0.75
N PRO A 746 -18.14 26.41 -0.69
CA PRO A 746 -17.13 27.46 -0.51
C PRO A 746 -16.80 28.24 -1.79
N PHE A 747 -17.27 27.77 -2.94
CA PHE A 747 -17.08 28.43 -4.22
C PHE A 747 -18.27 28.29 -5.17
N ALA A 748 -18.33 29.20 -6.16
CA ALA A 748 -19.04 29.02 -7.42
C ALA A 748 -18.05 29.28 -8.56
N ALA A 749 -18.07 28.46 -9.61
CA ALA A 749 -17.16 28.60 -10.73
C ALA A 749 -17.88 28.58 -12.07
N ARG A 750 -17.26 29.21 -13.07
CA ARG A 750 -17.71 29.12 -14.46
C ARG A 750 -16.57 29.34 -15.44
N LEU A 751 -16.70 28.77 -16.62
CA LEU A 751 -15.82 29.05 -17.74
C LEU A 751 -16.11 30.46 -18.30
N VAL A 752 -15.05 31.20 -18.60
CA VAL A 752 -15.12 32.55 -19.16
C VAL A 752 -14.22 32.62 -20.39
N GLY A 753 -14.79 32.79 -21.58
CA GLY A 753 -14.04 32.56 -22.82
C GLY A 753 -13.62 31.08 -22.98
N ALA A 754 -12.54 30.81 -23.70
CA ALA A 754 -12.12 29.44 -24.06
C ALA A 754 -11.07 28.83 -23.11
N ASP A 755 -10.42 29.62 -22.27
CA ASP A 755 -9.23 29.22 -21.51
C ASP A 755 -9.08 29.91 -20.15
N ARG A 756 -10.18 30.46 -19.61
CA ARG A 756 -10.19 31.12 -18.30
C ARG A 756 -11.33 30.62 -17.45
N VAL A 757 -11.08 30.58 -16.15
CA VAL A 757 -12.06 30.18 -15.16
C VAL A 757 -12.25 31.33 -14.19
N GLU A 758 -13.50 31.75 -14.00
CA GLU A 758 -13.85 32.61 -12.89
C GLU A 758 -14.28 31.73 -11.72
N VAL A 759 -13.73 32.01 -10.54
CA VAL A 759 -14.16 31.42 -9.28
C VAL A 759 -14.56 32.55 -8.33
N THR A 760 -15.72 32.41 -7.69
CA THR A 760 -16.12 33.25 -6.56
C THR A 760 -15.96 32.42 -5.30
N SER A 761 -15.14 32.86 -4.35
CA SER A 761 -14.91 32.16 -3.08
C SER A 761 -14.78 33.17 -1.94
N GLY A 762 -15.44 32.92 -0.81
CA GLY A 762 -15.45 33.84 0.33
C GLY A 762 -16.01 35.24 0.02
N GLY A 763 -16.83 35.38 -1.03
CA GLY A 763 -17.35 36.66 -1.51
C GLY A 763 -16.39 37.45 -2.42
N GLU A 764 -15.18 36.94 -2.69
CA GLU A 764 -14.22 37.54 -3.62
C GLU A 764 -14.23 36.80 -4.97
N ARG A 765 -14.12 37.55 -6.07
CA ARG A 765 -13.98 37.02 -7.43
C ARG A 765 -12.51 36.92 -7.81
N VAL A 766 -12.12 35.79 -8.37
CA VAL A 766 -10.81 35.55 -8.96
C VAL A 766 -10.97 35.01 -10.37
N VAL A 767 -10.16 35.52 -11.31
CA VAL A 767 -10.06 34.97 -12.66
C VAL A 767 -8.72 34.29 -12.81
N LEU A 768 -8.75 33.03 -13.25
CA LEU A 768 -7.62 32.18 -13.53
C LEU A 768 -7.43 32.14 -15.04
N GLY A 769 -6.20 32.31 -15.52
CA GLY A 769 -5.94 32.28 -16.95
C GLY A 769 -4.63 31.59 -17.32
N LEU A 770 -4.63 31.05 -18.54
CA LEU A 770 -3.49 30.39 -19.18
C LEU A 770 -2.85 31.35 -20.18
N GLY A 771 -1.51 31.37 -20.24
CA GLY A 771 -0.75 32.22 -21.16
C GLY A 771 -0.80 33.72 -20.82
N ASP A 772 -0.59 34.55 -21.85
CA ASP A 772 -0.48 36.00 -21.70
C ASP A 772 -1.77 36.65 -21.18
N LEU A 773 -1.62 37.64 -20.30
CA LEU A 773 -2.70 38.47 -19.79
C LEU A 773 -2.83 39.74 -20.63
N ALA A 774 -4.03 39.99 -21.15
CA ALA A 774 -4.40 41.27 -21.74
C ALA A 774 -5.78 41.70 -21.25
N ALA A 775 -5.82 42.78 -20.47
CA ALA A 775 -7.04 43.39 -19.95
C ALA A 775 -6.90 44.92 -19.90
N PRO A 776 -8.00 45.69 -19.74
CA PRO A 776 -7.90 47.13 -19.54
C PRO A 776 -6.98 47.48 -18.37
N GLY A 777 -5.98 48.33 -18.61
CA GLY A 777 -5.04 48.78 -17.60
C GLY A 777 -3.91 47.82 -17.21
N VAL A 778 -3.87 46.60 -17.77
CA VAL A 778 -2.81 45.62 -17.47
C VAL A 778 -2.53 44.66 -18.62
N ARG A 779 -1.24 44.47 -18.92
CA ARG A 779 -0.76 43.44 -19.84
C ARG A 779 0.43 42.72 -19.22
N ALA A 780 0.46 41.39 -19.31
CA ALA A 780 1.60 40.63 -18.84
C ALA A 780 1.91 39.47 -19.77
N SER A 781 3.20 39.20 -19.96
CA SER A 781 3.67 37.97 -20.59
C SER A 781 4.02 36.96 -19.51
N ALA A 782 3.24 35.90 -19.40
CA ALA A 782 3.28 34.89 -18.35
C ALA A 782 2.71 33.57 -18.88
N ALA A 783 2.98 32.46 -18.20
CA ALA A 783 2.42 31.16 -18.60
C ALA A 783 1.10 30.82 -17.90
N ALA A 784 0.89 31.38 -16.70
CA ALA A 784 -0.37 31.28 -15.96
C ALA A 784 -0.50 32.46 -14.99
N TRP A 785 -1.73 32.84 -14.67
CA TRP A 785 -1.99 33.96 -13.78
C TRP A 785 -3.29 33.82 -12.98
N MET A 786 -3.30 34.44 -11.80
CA MET A 786 -4.49 34.62 -10.96
C MET A 786 -4.72 36.11 -10.74
N LEU A 787 -5.91 36.59 -11.09
CA LEU A 787 -6.28 38.00 -10.95
C LEU A 787 -7.43 38.17 -9.97
N ARG A 788 -7.22 39.02 -8.96
CA ARG A 788 -8.23 39.56 -8.04
C ARG A 788 -8.30 41.07 -8.20
N ALA A 789 -9.30 41.71 -7.60
CA ALA A 789 -9.43 43.17 -7.69
C ALA A 789 -8.23 43.91 -7.06
N GLY A 790 -7.67 43.36 -5.98
CA GLY A 790 -6.53 43.93 -5.25
C GLY A 790 -5.14 43.41 -5.62
N ASP A 791 -5.07 42.29 -6.36
CA ASP A 791 -3.85 41.48 -6.44
C ASP A 791 -3.75 40.75 -7.80
N LEU A 792 -2.56 40.72 -8.39
CA LEU A 792 -2.24 39.95 -9.59
C LEU A 792 -1.04 39.04 -9.31
N ARG A 793 -1.20 37.76 -9.58
CA ARG A 793 -0.15 36.73 -9.44
C ARG A 793 0.16 36.14 -10.80
N LEU A 794 1.45 36.05 -11.11
CA LEU A 794 1.94 35.54 -12.39
C LEU A 794 2.98 34.45 -12.14
N ALA A 795 2.86 33.34 -12.87
CA ALA A 795 3.87 32.29 -12.98
C ALA A 795 4.59 32.38 -14.34
N ALA A 796 5.89 32.10 -14.35
CA ALA A 796 6.77 32.27 -15.51
C ALA A 796 6.63 33.63 -16.25
N ALA A 797 6.50 34.72 -15.49
CA ALA A 797 6.38 36.08 -16.01
C ALA A 797 7.71 36.63 -16.54
N THR A 798 7.66 37.30 -17.68
CA THR A 798 8.82 38.00 -18.28
C THR A 798 8.58 39.49 -18.50
N ARG A 799 7.31 39.91 -18.61
CA ARG A 799 6.93 41.32 -18.77
C ARG A 799 5.62 41.63 -18.05
N LEU A 800 5.49 42.85 -17.55
CA LEU A 800 4.26 43.42 -17.01
C LEU A 800 4.22 44.92 -17.34
N ALA A 801 3.18 45.34 -18.04
CA ALA A 801 2.82 46.74 -18.24
C ALA A 801 1.51 47.02 -17.49
N GLN A 802 1.47 48.09 -16.71
CA GLN A 802 0.30 48.51 -15.93
C GLN A 802 0.14 50.02 -16.03
N ASP A 803 -1.08 50.48 -16.30
CA ASP A 803 -1.35 51.91 -16.49
C ASP A 803 -0.89 52.74 -15.28
N GLY A 804 -0.16 53.83 -15.57
CA GLY A 804 0.35 54.73 -14.55
C GLY A 804 1.54 54.18 -13.73
N GLN A 805 2.08 53.01 -14.09
CA GLN A 805 3.27 52.42 -13.49
C GLN A 805 4.36 52.19 -14.55
N ALA A 806 5.64 52.15 -14.14
CA ALA A 806 6.71 51.80 -15.05
C ALA A 806 6.60 50.34 -15.52
N ASP A 807 6.93 50.06 -16.78
CA ASP A 807 6.98 48.69 -17.30
C ASP A 807 8.01 47.86 -16.52
N TRP A 808 7.61 46.64 -16.15
CA TRP A 808 8.50 45.65 -15.56
C TRP A 808 8.87 44.62 -16.62
N ALA A 809 10.15 44.24 -16.66
CA ALA A 809 10.65 43.17 -17.49
C ALA A 809 11.74 42.41 -16.73
N ALA A 810 11.81 41.10 -16.93
CA ALA A 810 12.85 40.23 -16.39
C ALA A 810 13.65 39.57 -17.52
N ALA A 811 14.94 39.36 -17.26
CA ALA A 811 15.84 38.68 -18.21
C ALA A 811 15.54 37.18 -18.34
N ALA A 812 14.91 36.58 -17.32
CA ALA A 812 14.44 35.21 -17.30
C ALA A 812 13.02 35.16 -16.74
N ALA A 813 12.26 34.12 -17.09
CA ALA A 813 10.93 33.90 -16.56
C ALA A 813 10.98 33.67 -15.04
N GLY A 814 10.06 34.30 -14.30
CA GLY A 814 9.99 34.17 -12.84
C GLY A 814 8.58 34.40 -12.30
N ALA A 815 8.40 34.24 -10.99
CA ALA A 815 7.12 34.51 -10.34
C ALA A 815 6.98 36.00 -10.01
N LEU A 816 5.79 36.57 -10.13
CA LEU A 816 5.53 37.97 -9.76
C LEU A 816 4.20 38.10 -9.03
N ARG A 817 4.20 38.76 -7.87
CA ARG A 817 2.99 39.22 -7.17
C ARG A 817 2.93 40.74 -7.22
N VAL A 818 1.78 41.29 -7.59
CA VAL A 818 1.56 42.73 -7.74
C VAL A 818 0.32 43.14 -6.97
N SER A 819 0.47 44.13 -6.09
CA SER A 819 -0.59 44.76 -5.34
C SER A 819 -0.65 46.27 -5.62
N ALA A 820 -1.55 46.99 -4.95
CA ALA A 820 -1.64 48.45 -5.04
C ALA A 820 -0.36 49.18 -4.59
N ARG A 821 0.45 48.57 -3.72
CA ARG A 821 1.57 49.22 -3.03
C ARG A 821 2.92 48.57 -3.28
N ALA A 822 2.96 47.33 -3.77
CA ALA A 822 4.21 46.63 -4.02
C ALA A 822 4.18 45.76 -5.28
N ARG A 823 5.38 45.56 -5.83
CA ARG A 823 5.70 44.54 -6.82
C ARG A 823 6.78 43.65 -6.23
N GLN A 824 6.47 42.38 -6.03
CA GLN A 824 7.36 41.40 -5.42
C GLN A 824 7.65 40.32 -6.45
N ALA A 825 8.87 40.33 -6.98
CA ALA A 825 9.35 39.28 -7.86
C ALA A 825 9.91 38.13 -7.00
N GLY A 826 9.41 36.92 -7.23
CA GLY A 826 10.11 35.71 -6.85
C GLY A 826 11.26 35.50 -7.82
N VAL A 827 12.46 35.33 -7.28
CA VAL A 827 13.62 34.99 -8.12
C VAL A 827 13.54 33.49 -8.43
N ALA A 828 13.16 33.14 -9.67
CA ALA A 828 13.37 31.79 -10.19
C ALA A 828 14.87 31.49 -10.16
N GLN A 829 15.27 30.44 -9.45
CA GLN A 829 16.67 30.02 -9.49
C GLN A 829 16.91 29.27 -10.82
N PRO A 830 17.96 29.61 -11.58
CA PRO A 830 18.38 28.80 -12.70
C PRO A 830 18.88 27.42 -12.22
N THR A 831 18.45 26.37 -12.91
CA THR A 831 18.75 24.92 -12.72
C THR A 831 20.25 24.61 -12.80
N PRO A 832 20.78 23.51 -12.18
CA PRO A 832 20.40 22.85 -10.92
C PRO A 832 21.59 22.60 -9.96
N VAL A 833 21.29 22.57 -8.66
CA VAL A 833 21.96 21.73 -7.67
C VAL A 833 20.84 21.04 -6.86
N ALA A 834 21.04 19.80 -6.43
CA ALA A 834 20.09 19.08 -5.57
C ALA A 834 19.72 19.93 -4.33
N GLY A 835 18.41 20.09 -4.08
CA GLY A 835 17.90 20.82 -2.89
C GLY A 835 17.30 22.20 -3.13
N GLN A 836 16.97 22.62 -4.35
CA GLN A 836 16.25 23.89 -4.54
C GLN A 836 14.77 23.78 -4.12
N ARG A 837 14.24 24.86 -3.52
CA ARG A 837 12.87 24.92 -2.97
C ARG A 837 11.87 25.44 -4.02
N PRO A 838 10.57 25.13 -3.87
CA PRO A 838 9.52 25.88 -4.57
C PRO A 838 9.68 27.38 -4.38
N LEU A 839 9.30 28.15 -5.39
CA LEU A 839 9.44 29.60 -5.36
C LEU A 839 8.41 30.19 -4.43
N THR A 840 8.87 30.78 -3.33
CA THR A 840 8.00 31.47 -2.39
C THR A 840 8.06 32.97 -2.64
N VAL A 841 6.91 33.58 -2.92
CA VAL A 841 6.72 35.03 -3.06
C VAL A 841 5.87 35.50 -1.90
N VAL A 842 6.52 35.83 -0.77
CA VAL A 842 5.82 36.27 0.45
C VAL A 842 5.43 37.74 0.34
N PRO A 843 4.18 38.12 0.68
CA PRO A 843 3.78 39.51 0.78
C PRO A 843 4.64 40.31 1.78
N ALA A 844 5.05 41.52 1.41
CA ALA A 844 5.52 42.51 2.37
C ALA A 844 4.39 42.82 3.37
N ALA A 845 4.71 42.84 4.66
CA ALA A 845 3.74 43.15 5.70
C ALA A 845 3.18 44.58 5.47
N ALA A 846 1.88 44.67 5.15
CA ALA A 846 1.01 45.87 5.01
C ALA A 846 0.53 46.34 3.61
N ASP A 847 0.14 45.43 2.70
CA ASP A 847 -0.19 45.79 1.30
C ASP A 847 -1.68 45.79 0.87
N ALA A 848 -2.65 45.52 1.75
CA ALA A 848 -4.04 45.24 1.33
C ALA A 848 -4.92 46.47 0.98
N ALA A 849 -4.40 47.69 0.91
CA ALA A 849 -5.24 48.87 0.66
C ALA A 849 -5.26 49.29 -0.82
N GLY A 850 -6.29 48.85 -1.57
CA GLY A 850 -6.61 49.31 -2.93
C GLY A 850 -7.06 48.19 -3.87
N THR A 851 -7.80 48.53 -4.94
CA THR A 851 -8.29 47.58 -5.96
C THR A 851 -7.84 47.96 -7.39
N PRO A 852 -6.52 48.04 -7.66
CA PRO A 852 -5.98 48.54 -8.92
C PRO A 852 -6.39 47.73 -10.15
N PHE A 853 -6.86 46.49 -9.96
CA PHE A 853 -7.26 45.60 -11.04
C PHE A 853 -8.78 45.37 -11.13
N ALA A 854 -9.61 46.10 -10.37
CA ALA A 854 -11.06 45.92 -10.42
C ALA A 854 -11.62 46.06 -11.84
N GLY A 855 -11.16 47.04 -12.62
CA GLY A 855 -11.60 47.24 -14.00
C GLY A 855 -11.16 46.10 -14.94
N ALA A 856 -9.94 45.59 -14.77
CA ALA A 856 -9.44 44.44 -15.51
C ALA A 856 -10.24 43.16 -15.19
N LEU A 857 -10.52 42.94 -13.90
CA LEU A 857 -11.30 41.82 -13.41
C LEU A 857 -12.72 41.81 -13.98
N GLU A 858 -13.43 42.95 -13.91
CA GLU A 858 -14.78 43.06 -14.47
C GLU A 858 -14.77 42.84 -15.99
N ALA A 859 -13.80 43.40 -16.71
CA ALA A 859 -13.71 43.22 -18.16
C ALA A 859 -13.45 41.76 -18.56
N LEU A 860 -12.57 41.07 -17.84
CA LEU A 860 -12.27 39.66 -18.10
C LEU A 860 -13.47 38.78 -17.77
N ALA A 861 -14.16 39.05 -16.67
CA ALA A 861 -15.29 38.26 -16.25
C ALA A 861 -16.59 38.57 -17.03
N ALA A 862 -16.75 39.76 -17.61
CA ALA A 862 -17.90 40.11 -18.44
C ALA A 862 -17.94 39.38 -19.79
N ALA A 863 -16.88 38.66 -20.18
CA ALA A 863 -16.90 37.85 -21.39
C ALA A 863 -17.99 36.76 -21.27
N PRO A 864 -18.76 36.51 -22.35
CA PRO A 864 -19.79 35.48 -22.33
C PRO A 864 -19.15 34.13 -21.98
N ALA A 865 -19.89 33.30 -21.25
CA ALA A 865 -19.54 31.89 -21.13
C ALA A 865 -19.41 31.34 -22.56
N ALA A 866 -18.21 30.88 -22.94
CA ALA A 866 -18.08 30.27 -24.25
C ALA A 866 -18.95 29.01 -24.24
N ASP A 867 -19.82 28.89 -25.23
CA ASP A 867 -20.50 27.63 -25.49
C ASP A 867 -19.38 26.64 -25.84
N ALA A 868 -19.08 25.70 -24.95
CA ALA A 868 -17.95 24.78 -25.10
C ALA A 868 -18.03 23.93 -26.40
N ARG A 869 -19.17 24.00 -27.09
CA ARG A 869 -19.47 23.41 -28.40
C ARG A 869 -18.96 24.22 -29.60
N ALA A 870 -18.44 25.43 -29.42
CA ALA A 870 -18.13 26.37 -30.51
C ALA A 870 -16.65 26.43 -30.95
N GLY A 871 -15.83 25.43 -30.61
CA GLY A 871 -14.56 25.19 -31.30
C GLY A 871 -14.84 24.59 -32.68
N SER A 872 -14.25 25.13 -33.74
CA SER A 872 -14.56 24.83 -35.16
C SER A 872 -14.86 23.35 -35.41
N SER A 873 -16.15 23.06 -35.52
CA SER A 873 -16.68 21.74 -35.81
C SER A 873 -16.41 21.38 -37.27
N GLY A 874 -15.27 20.75 -37.51
CA GLY A 874 -15.25 19.64 -38.45
C GLY A 874 -16.08 18.52 -37.84
N ALA A 875 -17.41 18.67 -37.86
CA ALA A 875 -18.31 17.65 -37.39
C ALA A 875 -18.00 16.38 -38.17
N ALA A 876 -17.47 15.34 -37.51
CA ALA A 876 -17.91 14.00 -37.85
C ALA A 876 -19.44 14.09 -37.97
N PRO A 877 -20.06 13.61 -39.06
CA PRO A 877 -21.47 13.88 -39.34
C PRO A 877 -22.22 13.64 -38.05
N ALA A 878 -22.80 14.73 -37.51
CA ALA A 878 -23.61 14.62 -36.31
C ALA A 878 -24.61 13.53 -36.64
N VAL A 879 -24.48 12.37 -36.00
CA VAL A 879 -25.59 11.44 -35.95
C VAL A 879 -26.69 12.31 -35.37
N PRO A 880 -27.72 12.66 -36.16
CA PRO A 880 -28.78 13.53 -35.66
C PRO A 880 -29.22 12.92 -34.32
N PRO A 881 -29.42 13.73 -33.26
CA PRO A 881 -29.82 13.18 -31.96
C PRO A 881 -30.99 12.23 -32.24
N THR A 882 -30.71 10.93 -32.12
CA THR A 882 -31.70 9.93 -32.48
C THR A 882 -32.79 10.11 -31.44
N ALA A 883 -33.99 10.47 -31.89
CA ALA A 883 -35.13 10.40 -31.00
C ALA A 883 -35.17 8.96 -30.47
N PRO A 884 -35.31 8.75 -29.15
CA PRO A 884 -35.40 7.40 -28.60
C PRO A 884 -36.54 6.68 -29.32
N ALA A 885 -36.24 5.54 -29.94
CA ALA A 885 -37.23 4.76 -30.70
C ALA A 885 -38.37 4.29 -29.79
N TRP A 886 -38.02 3.92 -28.55
CA TRP A 886 -38.93 3.56 -27.46
C TRP A 886 -38.18 3.61 -26.13
N SER A 887 -38.88 3.46 -25.01
CA SER A 887 -38.28 3.32 -23.68
C SER A 887 -39.00 2.26 -22.88
N PHE A 888 -38.25 1.39 -22.20
CA PHE A 888 -38.78 0.35 -21.32
C PHE A 888 -38.25 0.57 -19.89
N ARG A 889 -39.12 0.51 -18.88
CA ARG A 889 -38.77 0.83 -17.47
C ARG A 889 -39.05 -0.31 -16.49
N GLU A 890 -39.74 -1.36 -16.91
CA GLU A 890 -40.28 -2.41 -16.03
C GLU A 890 -39.26 -3.55 -15.78
N PHE A 891 -38.05 -3.20 -15.37
CA PHE A 891 -37.02 -4.17 -14.99
C PHE A 891 -37.09 -4.53 -13.51
N PRO A 892 -36.81 -5.80 -13.14
CA PRO A 892 -36.79 -6.21 -11.73
C PRO A 892 -35.60 -5.60 -11.00
N ARG A 893 -35.81 -5.22 -9.74
CA ARG A 893 -34.75 -4.71 -8.88
C ARG A 893 -34.07 -5.87 -8.17
N ALA A 894 -32.75 -5.94 -8.26
CA ALA A 894 -31.98 -6.89 -7.49
C ALA A 894 -32.16 -6.63 -6.00
N ALA A 895 -32.17 -7.70 -5.21
CA ALA A 895 -31.97 -7.57 -3.78
C ALA A 895 -30.47 -7.29 -3.56
N VAL A 896 -30.17 -6.19 -2.89
CA VAL A 896 -28.81 -5.75 -2.56
C VAL A 896 -28.68 -5.61 -1.04
N PRO A 897 -27.47 -5.68 -0.48
CA PRO A 897 -27.22 -5.23 0.88
C PRO A 897 -27.66 -3.77 1.02
N LEU A 898 -28.66 -3.53 1.86
CA LEU A 898 -29.12 -2.20 2.26
C LEU A 898 -28.29 -1.74 3.44
N ARG A 899 -27.64 -0.58 3.31
CA ARG A 899 -26.87 0.02 4.40
C ARG A 899 -27.79 0.82 5.33
N PRO A 900 -27.82 0.50 6.63
CA PRO A 900 -28.43 1.38 7.61
C PRO A 900 -27.68 2.73 7.65
N VAL A 901 -28.42 3.83 7.66
CA VAL A 901 -27.89 5.19 7.92
C VAL A 901 -27.58 5.41 9.40
N ARG A 902 -28.14 4.57 10.27
CA ARG A 902 -27.84 4.57 11.71
C ARG A 902 -27.93 3.18 12.27
N VAL A 903 -27.00 2.85 13.15
CA VAL A 903 -27.02 1.63 13.97
C VAL A 903 -26.85 2.01 15.43
N SER A 904 -27.67 1.42 16.30
CA SER A 904 -27.56 1.55 17.75
C SER A 904 -27.78 0.21 18.42
N ALA A 905 -27.23 0.01 19.61
CA ALA A 905 -27.45 -1.21 20.36
C ALA A 905 -27.56 -0.97 21.88
N GLU A 906 -28.38 -1.78 22.54
CA GLU A 906 -28.54 -1.79 23.99
C GLU A 906 -28.46 -3.24 24.54
N PRO A 907 -27.60 -3.52 25.53
CA PRO A 907 -26.56 -2.63 26.06
C PRO A 907 -25.46 -2.36 25.02
N GLN A 908 -24.64 -1.34 25.27
CA GLN A 908 -23.50 -1.02 24.42
C GLN A 908 -22.48 -2.19 24.37
N PRO A 909 -21.83 -2.43 23.22
CA PRO A 909 -20.78 -3.44 23.10
C PRO A 909 -19.59 -3.13 24.01
N ARG A 910 -18.80 -4.16 24.34
CA ARG A 910 -17.63 -4.05 25.25
C ARG A 910 -16.55 -3.06 24.81
N GLN A 911 -16.61 -2.56 23.57
CA GLN A 911 -15.63 -1.68 22.95
C GLN A 911 -16.20 -0.27 22.64
N GLY A 912 -17.40 0.05 23.17
CA GLY A 912 -18.05 1.36 22.99
C GLY A 912 -18.71 1.57 21.63
N ASP A 913 -19.07 2.83 21.32
CA ASP A 913 -19.88 3.20 20.15
C ASP A 913 -19.24 2.83 18.80
N VAL A 914 -17.90 2.86 18.70
CA VAL A 914 -17.16 2.48 17.49
C VAL A 914 -17.41 1.01 17.10
N ALA A 915 -17.72 0.14 18.08
CA ALA A 915 -17.97 -1.27 17.82
C ALA A 915 -19.39 -1.56 17.34
N VAL A 916 -20.36 -0.67 17.58
CA VAL A 916 -21.72 -0.83 17.06
C VAL A 916 -21.73 -0.66 15.53
N GLN A 917 -20.96 0.29 15.01
CA GLN A 917 -20.86 0.53 13.56
C GLN A 917 -20.22 -0.64 12.78
N ARG A 918 -19.54 -1.56 13.48
CA ARG A 918 -19.00 -2.79 12.86
C ARG A 918 -20.07 -3.81 12.50
N LEU A 919 -21.29 -3.64 13.01
CA LEU A 919 -22.40 -4.54 12.69
C LEU A 919 -22.88 -4.41 11.23
N ASN A 920 -22.41 -3.43 10.46
CA ASN A 920 -22.84 -3.21 9.07
C ASN A 920 -21.73 -2.61 8.17
N ASP A 921 -20.44 -2.76 8.55
CA ASP A 921 -19.30 -2.18 7.83
C ASP A 921 -18.76 -3.07 6.70
N GLY A 922 -19.35 -4.26 6.46
CA GLY A 922 -18.88 -5.24 5.49
C GLY A 922 -17.67 -6.06 5.93
N ARG A 923 -17.20 -5.95 7.18
CA ARG A 923 -16.00 -6.63 7.69
C ARG A 923 -16.33 -7.76 8.65
N TYR A 924 -16.31 -8.98 8.14
CA TYR A 924 -16.67 -10.17 8.92
C TYR A 924 -15.65 -11.31 8.85
N THR A 925 -14.45 -11.07 8.30
CA THR A 925 -13.43 -12.12 8.10
C THR A 925 -12.56 -12.40 9.33
N ASN A 926 -12.58 -11.51 10.33
CA ASN A 926 -11.86 -11.65 11.59
C ASN A 926 -12.67 -11.11 12.76
N SER A 927 -12.64 -11.80 13.90
CA SER A 927 -13.35 -11.39 15.12
C SER A 927 -12.84 -10.06 15.70
N GLY A 928 -11.60 -9.66 15.43
CA GLY A 928 -11.04 -8.38 15.88
C GLY A 928 -11.75 -7.12 15.34
N VAL A 929 -12.54 -7.25 14.26
CA VAL A 929 -13.33 -6.17 13.65
C VAL A 929 -14.83 -6.39 13.85
N SER A 930 -15.21 -7.09 14.92
CA SER A 930 -16.60 -7.49 15.19
C SER A 930 -17.15 -6.88 16.48
N CYS A 931 -18.41 -7.17 16.80
CA CYS A 931 -19.14 -6.57 17.90
C CYS A 931 -19.49 -7.61 18.99
N ALA A 932 -18.81 -7.50 20.15
CA ALA A 932 -19.03 -8.37 21.30
C ALA A 932 -19.81 -7.65 22.41
N PHE A 933 -20.96 -8.20 22.78
CA PHE A 933 -21.80 -7.67 23.85
C PHE A 933 -21.31 -8.15 25.24
N PRO A 934 -21.71 -7.47 26.34
CA PRO A 934 -21.43 -7.93 27.70
C PRO A 934 -21.87 -9.38 27.92
N VAL A 935 -21.12 -10.11 28.73
CA VAL A 935 -21.42 -11.52 29.06
C VAL A 935 -22.78 -11.60 29.77
N GLY A 936 -23.61 -12.55 29.34
CA GLY A 936 -24.96 -12.78 29.88
C GLY A 936 -26.03 -11.78 29.43
N ALA A 937 -25.67 -10.73 28.68
CA ALA A 937 -26.62 -9.72 28.24
C ALA A 937 -27.34 -10.09 26.94
N THR A 938 -28.66 -9.85 26.89
CA THR A 938 -29.44 -9.85 25.64
C THR A 938 -29.10 -8.60 24.84
N ALA A 939 -28.68 -8.76 23.58
CA ALA A 939 -28.38 -7.67 22.68
C ALA A 939 -29.63 -7.25 21.91
N THR A 940 -30.01 -5.97 22.01
CA THR A 940 -31.02 -5.34 21.16
C THR A 940 -30.33 -4.40 20.19
N ILE A 941 -30.40 -4.68 18.90
CA ILE A 941 -29.74 -3.93 17.83
C ILE A 941 -30.82 -3.27 16.98
N GLU A 942 -30.71 -1.96 16.77
CA GLU A 942 -31.61 -1.20 15.90
C GLU A 942 -30.85 -0.66 14.69
N LEU A 943 -31.48 -0.78 13.52
CA LEU A 943 -30.94 -0.42 12.22
C LEU A 943 -31.95 0.52 11.56
N GLU A 944 -31.56 1.75 11.27
CA GLU A 944 -32.37 2.74 10.55
C GLU A 944 -31.89 2.83 9.10
N LEU A 945 -32.80 2.71 8.13
CA LEU A 945 -32.50 2.77 6.70
C LEU A 945 -32.72 4.20 6.18
N ALA A 946 -32.14 4.53 5.00
CA ALA A 946 -32.23 5.85 4.35
C ALA A 946 -33.65 6.27 3.89
N GLY A 947 -34.69 5.56 4.34
CA GLY A 947 -36.09 5.70 3.95
C GLY A 947 -36.83 4.36 4.04
N ALA A 948 -38.09 4.32 3.60
CA ALA A 948 -38.82 3.07 3.47
C ALA A 948 -38.23 2.22 2.33
N GLN A 949 -37.64 1.07 2.67
CA GLN A 949 -37.06 0.12 1.72
C GLN A 949 -37.81 -1.20 1.75
N VAL A 950 -37.84 -1.94 0.63
CA VAL A 950 -38.39 -3.30 0.65
C VAL A 950 -37.33 -4.26 1.17
N VAL A 951 -37.42 -4.64 2.44
CA VAL A 951 -36.49 -5.59 3.06
C VAL A 951 -36.91 -7.01 2.66
N ARG A 952 -35.98 -7.77 2.07
CA ARG A 952 -36.18 -9.14 1.61
C ARG A 952 -35.77 -10.15 2.67
N GLU A 953 -34.60 -9.97 3.27
CA GLU A 953 -34.10 -10.82 4.34
C GLU A 953 -33.16 -10.04 5.26
N VAL A 954 -32.96 -10.56 6.47
CA VAL A 954 -31.90 -10.14 7.38
C VAL A 954 -31.03 -11.35 7.67
N ARG A 955 -29.71 -11.17 7.53
CA ARG A 955 -28.72 -12.20 7.86
C ARG A 955 -27.88 -11.77 9.05
N LEU A 956 -27.59 -12.72 9.94
CA LEU A 956 -26.72 -12.54 11.08
C LEU A 956 -25.49 -13.42 10.89
N ARG A 957 -24.30 -12.83 10.96
CA ARG A 957 -23.03 -13.54 10.99
C ARG A 957 -22.56 -13.58 12.44
N ALA A 958 -22.67 -14.74 13.07
CA ALA A 958 -22.38 -14.89 14.49
C ALA A 958 -21.16 -15.78 14.72
N TRP A 959 -20.28 -15.37 15.64
CA TRP A 959 -19.09 -16.13 16.02
C TRP A 959 -19.43 -17.27 16.98
N GLU A 960 -20.37 -18.16 16.63
CA GLU A 960 -20.79 -19.29 17.49
C GLU A 960 -19.85 -20.50 17.40
N MET A 961 -18.54 -20.28 17.29
CA MET A 961 -17.53 -21.36 17.21
C MET A 961 -17.09 -21.89 18.58
N ASN A 962 -17.47 -21.22 19.67
CA ASN A 962 -17.20 -21.59 21.05
C ASN A 962 -18.48 -21.54 21.88
N ALA A 963 -18.62 -22.44 22.86
CA ALA A 963 -19.80 -22.49 23.72
C ALA A 963 -20.08 -21.16 24.46
N ILE A 964 -19.03 -20.40 24.79
CA ILE A 964 -19.13 -19.07 25.41
C ILE A 964 -19.69 -17.96 24.49
N TRP A 965 -19.98 -18.29 23.23
CA TRP A 965 -20.56 -17.37 22.23
C TRP A 965 -21.87 -17.87 21.64
N HIS A 966 -22.36 -19.05 22.04
CA HIS A 966 -23.62 -19.59 21.56
C HIS A 966 -24.80 -18.71 21.97
N THR A 967 -25.81 -18.61 21.10
CA THR A 967 -27.04 -17.85 21.38
C THR A 967 -28.28 -18.75 21.28
N ARG A 968 -29.29 -18.46 22.10
CA ARG A 968 -30.53 -19.27 22.20
C ARG A 968 -31.61 -18.75 21.27
N ASP A 969 -32.01 -17.50 21.50
CA ASP A 969 -33.19 -16.88 20.90
C ASP A 969 -32.77 -15.71 20.02
N ARG A 970 -33.39 -15.60 18.83
CA ARG A 970 -33.17 -14.51 17.87
C ARG A 970 -34.54 -14.06 17.34
N ALA A 971 -34.91 -12.82 17.60
CA ALA A 971 -36.17 -12.23 17.14
C ALA A 971 -35.91 -11.00 16.26
N LEU A 972 -36.75 -10.80 15.25
CA LEU A 972 -36.68 -9.65 14.35
C LEU A 972 -37.99 -8.89 14.38
N PHE A 973 -37.89 -7.57 14.45
CA PHE A 973 -39.01 -6.64 14.32
C PHE A 973 -38.71 -5.66 13.20
N ALA A 974 -39.75 -5.16 12.54
CA ALA A 974 -39.64 -4.10 11.55
C ALA A 974 -40.61 -2.98 11.87
N ARG A 975 -40.22 -1.75 11.53
CA ARG A 975 -41.05 -0.55 11.65
C ARG A 975 -41.18 0.11 10.27
N ALA A 976 -42.39 0.47 9.90
CA ALA A 976 -42.68 1.24 8.69
C ALA A 976 -42.23 2.71 8.85
N ALA A 977 -42.23 3.49 7.77
CA ALA A 977 -41.76 4.88 7.82
C ALA A 977 -42.70 5.83 8.57
N ASP A 978 -43.99 5.53 8.55
CA ASP A 978 -45.08 6.27 9.19
C ASP A 978 -45.55 5.63 10.51
N GLY A 979 -44.97 4.48 10.89
CA GLY A 979 -45.37 3.70 12.05
C GLY A 979 -44.53 4.00 13.28
N ALA A 980 -45.17 4.21 14.44
CA ALA A 980 -44.47 4.33 15.73
C ALA A 980 -44.08 2.96 16.32
N ASP A 981 -44.83 1.90 15.99
CA ASP A 981 -44.74 0.59 16.65
C ASP A 981 -43.87 -0.43 15.89
N TRP A 982 -43.11 -1.21 16.65
CA TRP A 982 -42.33 -2.34 16.15
C TRP A 982 -43.22 -3.57 15.91
N GLN A 983 -43.29 -4.05 14.67
CA GLN A 983 -44.06 -5.23 14.30
C GLN A 983 -43.15 -6.45 14.20
N PRO A 984 -43.45 -7.58 14.87
CA PRO A 984 -42.65 -8.80 14.74
C PRO A 984 -42.62 -9.27 13.27
N VAL A 985 -41.48 -9.76 12.82
CA VAL A 985 -41.35 -10.50 11.55
C VAL A 985 -41.66 -11.96 11.85
N PRO A 986 -42.70 -12.56 11.24
CA PRO A 986 -43.02 -13.97 11.46
C PRO A 986 -41.88 -14.89 10.99
N GLY A 987 -41.61 -15.94 11.77
CA GLY A 987 -40.58 -16.95 11.46
C GLY A 987 -39.43 -16.94 12.48
N THR A 988 -38.43 -17.77 12.22
CA THR A 988 -37.22 -17.88 13.04
C THR A 988 -35.99 -17.82 12.16
N PHE A 989 -34.91 -17.27 12.72
CA PHE A 989 -33.60 -17.28 12.07
C PHE A 989 -33.09 -18.71 11.88
N ALA A 990 -32.99 -19.15 10.63
CA ALA A 990 -32.50 -20.48 10.26
C ALA A 990 -31.01 -20.42 9.90
N VAL A 991 -30.25 -21.47 10.25
CA VAL A 991 -28.86 -21.59 9.81
C VAL A 991 -28.84 -21.91 8.32
N VAL A 992 -28.21 -21.03 7.53
CA VAL A 992 -28.10 -21.18 6.07
C VAL A 992 -26.69 -21.57 5.62
N GLY A 993 -25.70 -21.51 6.53
CA GLY A 993 -24.34 -21.94 6.22
C GLY A 993 -23.32 -21.49 7.25
N THR A 994 -22.05 -21.72 6.93
CA THR A 994 -20.91 -21.19 7.68
C THR A 994 -19.88 -20.63 6.72
N GLU A 995 -19.16 -19.59 7.16
CA GLU A 995 -18.00 -19.04 6.44
C GLU A 995 -16.75 -19.15 7.30
N ARG A 996 -15.62 -19.51 6.69
CA ARG A 996 -14.37 -19.80 7.41
C ARG A 996 -13.19 -19.01 6.87
N TRP A 997 -12.45 -18.37 7.78
CA TRP A 997 -11.15 -17.75 7.51
C TRP A 997 -10.12 -18.24 8.53
N GLY A 998 -9.31 -19.22 8.13
CA GLY A 998 -8.42 -19.92 9.05
C GLY A 998 -9.22 -20.65 10.14
N GLY A 999 -9.00 -20.28 11.41
CA GLY A 999 -9.73 -20.83 12.57
C GLY A 999 -11.04 -20.09 12.89
N ASN A 1000 -11.29 -18.93 12.29
CA ASN A 1000 -12.50 -18.15 12.54
C ASN A 1000 -13.65 -18.70 11.69
N VAL A 1001 -14.78 -19.05 12.33
CA VAL A 1001 -15.98 -19.57 11.65
C VAL A 1001 -17.21 -18.75 12.03
N ASN A 1002 -17.85 -18.12 11.05
CA ASN A 1002 -19.18 -17.52 11.23
C ASN A 1002 -20.25 -18.56 11.00
N THR A 1003 -21.24 -18.62 11.89
CA THR A 1003 -22.52 -19.26 11.62
C THR A 1003 -23.45 -18.21 11.02
N ILE A 1004 -23.99 -18.49 9.84
CA ILE A 1004 -24.89 -17.57 9.14
C ILE A 1004 -26.33 -17.96 9.44
N TYR A 1005 -27.04 -17.05 10.08
CA TYR A 1005 -28.48 -17.15 10.25
C TYR A 1005 -29.18 -16.25 9.25
N SER A 1006 -30.29 -16.69 8.64
CA SER A 1006 -31.14 -15.84 7.81
C SER A 1006 -32.60 -15.91 8.24
N LEU A 1007 -33.31 -14.79 8.11
CA LEU A 1007 -34.75 -14.69 8.24
C LEU A 1007 -35.32 -13.84 7.10
N ALA A 1008 -36.26 -14.39 6.35
CA ALA A 1008 -36.99 -13.66 5.32
C ALA A 1008 -37.94 -12.62 5.94
N VAL A 1009 -37.99 -11.42 5.35
CA VAL A 1009 -38.80 -10.29 5.79
C VAL A 1009 -39.87 -9.93 4.76
N ASN A 1010 -39.47 -9.82 3.49
CA ASN A 1010 -40.31 -9.54 2.32
C ASN A 1010 -41.39 -8.46 2.50
N ARG A 1011 -41.06 -7.34 3.16
CA ARG A 1011 -41.98 -6.21 3.36
C ARG A 1011 -41.24 -4.86 3.44
N PRO A 1012 -41.95 -3.73 3.20
CA PRO A 1012 -41.38 -2.41 3.45
C PRO A 1012 -41.01 -2.21 4.92
N ALA A 1013 -39.84 -1.61 5.17
CA ALA A 1013 -39.40 -1.17 6.50
C ALA A 1013 -38.50 0.05 6.36
N GLN A 1014 -38.59 0.98 7.32
CA GLN A 1014 -37.60 2.05 7.51
C GLN A 1014 -36.64 1.72 8.66
N ALA A 1015 -37.07 0.91 9.64
CA ALA A 1015 -36.19 0.46 10.69
C ALA A 1015 -36.38 -1.03 11.01
N LEU A 1016 -35.30 -1.68 11.47
CA LEU A 1016 -35.27 -3.08 11.89
C LEU A 1016 -34.70 -3.16 13.30
N ARG A 1017 -35.24 -4.08 14.12
CA ARG A 1017 -34.74 -4.37 15.46
C ARG A 1017 -34.48 -5.86 15.59
N VAL A 1018 -33.24 -6.23 15.89
CA VAL A 1018 -32.82 -7.60 16.14
C VAL A 1018 -32.59 -7.77 17.65
N VAL A 1019 -33.21 -8.79 18.25
CA VAL A 1019 -33.04 -9.12 19.67
C VAL A 1019 -32.41 -10.51 19.77
N ILE A 1020 -31.25 -10.62 20.41
CA ILE A 1020 -30.49 -11.87 20.52
C ILE A 1020 -30.15 -12.16 21.98
N THR A 1021 -30.49 -13.35 22.45
CA THR A 1021 -30.26 -13.79 23.84
C THR A 1021 -29.14 -14.85 23.89
N PRO A 1022 -28.13 -14.70 24.76
CA PRO A 1022 -27.06 -15.69 24.90
C PRO A 1022 -27.58 -17.04 25.42
N ALA A 1023 -26.91 -18.14 25.05
CA ALA A 1023 -27.31 -19.50 25.40
C ALA A 1023 -27.26 -19.78 26.90
N THR A 1024 -26.26 -19.23 27.59
CA THR A 1024 -26.07 -19.32 29.05
C THR A 1024 -25.69 -17.95 29.63
N PRO A 1025 -25.78 -17.73 30.96
CA PRO A 1025 -25.31 -16.50 31.61
C PRO A 1025 -23.82 -16.19 31.40
N GLU A 1026 -23.00 -17.21 31.12
CA GLU A 1026 -21.56 -17.09 30.85
C GLU A 1026 -21.25 -16.87 29.35
N ALA A 1027 -22.26 -17.01 28.48
CA ALA A 1027 -22.11 -16.75 27.06
C ALA A 1027 -22.34 -15.28 26.73
N ALA A 1028 -21.70 -14.80 25.67
CA ALA A 1028 -21.90 -13.45 25.13
C ALA A 1028 -22.40 -13.51 23.70
N VAL A 1029 -23.29 -12.60 23.33
CA VAL A 1029 -23.63 -12.37 21.91
C VAL A 1029 -22.41 -11.78 21.23
N TYR A 1030 -21.90 -12.46 20.20
CA TYR A 1030 -20.75 -12.00 19.43
C TYR A 1030 -21.07 -12.07 17.93
N LEU A 1031 -21.29 -10.91 17.32
CA LEU A 1031 -21.66 -10.79 15.92
C LEU A 1031 -20.53 -10.21 15.10
N ALA A 1032 -20.25 -10.84 13.96
CA ALA A 1032 -19.44 -10.26 12.92
C ALA A 1032 -20.21 -9.18 12.16
N GLU A 1033 -21.47 -9.44 11.78
CA GLU A 1033 -22.28 -8.52 10.99
C GLU A 1033 -23.78 -8.83 11.08
N VAL A 1034 -24.60 -7.79 10.88
CA VAL A 1034 -26.05 -7.84 10.62
C VAL A 1034 -26.30 -7.26 9.24
N GLU A 1035 -26.46 -8.14 8.26
CA GLU A 1035 -26.66 -7.78 6.86
C GLU A 1035 -28.16 -7.66 6.57
N VAL A 1036 -28.60 -6.48 6.14
CA VAL A 1036 -29.98 -6.25 5.69
C VAL A 1036 -29.98 -6.36 4.18
N ILE A 1037 -30.77 -7.26 3.60
CA ILE A 1037 -30.83 -7.45 2.14
C ILE A 1037 -32.22 -7.04 1.68
N GLY A 1038 -32.28 -6.17 0.67
CA GLY A 1038 -33.54 -5.63 0.18
C GLY A 1038 -33.41 -4.87 -1.12
N GLN A 1039 -34.48 -4.20 -1.52
CA GLN A 1039 -34.53 -3.40 -2.75
C GLN A 1039 -34.55 -1.94 -2.37
N GLU A 1040 -33.56 -1.20 -2.88
CA GLU A 1040 -33.45 0.23 -2.67
C GLU A 1040 -34.48 0.98 -3.53
N MET A 1041 -35.42 1.65 -2.89
CA MET A 1041 -36.45 2.49 -3.49
C MET A 1041 -35.81 3.80 -3.94
N GLY A 1042 -35.89 4.09 -5.24
CA GLY A 1042 -35.28 5.27 -5.86
C GLY A 1042 -34.10 4.96 -6.79
N ARG A 1043 -33.34 3.88 -6.53
CA ARG A 1043 -32.26 3.44 -7.42
C ARG A 1043 -32.82 2.72 -8.66
N PRO A 1044 -32.41 3.04 -9.90
CA PRO A 1044 -32.88 2.33 -11.08
C PRO A 1044 -32.43 0.85 -11.07
N PRO A 1045 -33.19 -0.07 -11.69
CA PRO A 1045 -32.76 -1.45 -11.88
C PRO A 1045 -31.39 -1.52 -12.57
N GLU A 1046 -30.49 -2.35 -12.06
CA GLU A 1046 -29.17 -2.54 -12.66
C GLU A 1046 -29.26 -3.52 -13.84
N LEU A 1047 -29.01 -2.99 -15.04
CA LEU A 1047 -28.87 -3.77 -16.27
C LEU A 1047 -27.40 -4.12 -16.45
N THR A 1048 -27.11 -5.41 -16.62
CA THR A 1048 -25.74 -5.94 -16.52
C THR A 1048 -25.22 -6.45 -17.86
N ALA A 1049 -26.10 -6.78 -18.80
CA ALA A 1049 -25.73 -7.20 -20.14
C ALA A 1049 -26.86 -6.87 -21.13
N VAL A 1050 -26.52 -6.64 -22.39
CA VAL A 1050 -27.48 -6.44 -23.48
C VAL A 1050 -26.95 -7.09 -24.75
N VAL A 1051 -27.84 -7.70 -25.53
CA VAL A 1051 -27.52 -8.27 -26.85
C VAL A 1051 -28.70 -8.09 -27.80
N SER A 1052 -28.42 -7.92 -29.09
CA SER A 1052 -29.43 -8.00 -30.14
C SER A 1052 -29.60 -9.44 -30.60
N ALA A 1053 -30.83 -9.91 -30.81
CA ALA A 1053 -31.12 -11.26 -31.26
C ALA A 1053 -32.31 -11.30 -32.24
N ASP A 1054 -32.15 -11.93 -33.41
CA ASP A 1054 -33.25 -12.25 -34.32
C ASP A 1054 -34.00 -13.51 -33.86
N LEU A 1055 -34.92 -13.30 -32.91
CA LEU A 1055 -35.64 -14.39 -32.22
C LEU A 1055 -36.73 -15.05 -33.10
N ASP A 1056 -37.22 -14.35 -34.12
CA ASP A 1056 -38.25 -14.77 -35.06
C ASP A 1056 -37.69 -15.20 -36.43
N GLY A 1057 -36.45 -14.83 -36.75
CA GLY A 1057 -35.83 -15.10 -38.04
C GLY A 1057 -36.36 -14.20 -39.16
N ASP A 1058 -36.85 -13.02 -38.80
CA ASP A 1058 -37.48 -12.07 -39.74
C ASP A 1058 -36.54 -10.91 -40.15
N GLY A 1059 -35.32 -10.89 -39.61
CA GLY A 1059 -34.32 -9.84 -39.84
C GLY A 1059 -34.54 -8.56 -39.03
N GLN A 1060 -35.51 -8.52 -38.10
CA GLN A 1060 -35.77 -7.40 -37.20
C GLN A 1060 -35.36 -7.77 -35.76
N PRO A 1061 -34.13 -7.46 -35.33
CA PRO A 1061 -33.60 -7.96 -34.07
C PRO A 1061 -34.36 -7.41 -32.86
N ALA A 1062 -34.70 -8.31 -31.94
CA ALA A 1062 -35.11 -7.99 -30.58
C ALA A 1062 -33.89 -7.58 -29.73
N VAL A 1063 -34.14 -6.86 -28.64
CA VAL A 1063 -33.14 -6.52 -27.62
C VAL A 1063 -33.35 -7.42 -26.42
N VAL A 1064 -32.36 -8.23 -26.07
CA VAL A 1064 -32.38 -9.07 -24.86
C VAL A 1064 -31.49 -8.44 -23.80
N VAL A 1065 -32.06 -8.20 -22.62
CA VAL A 1065 -31.41 -7.52 -21.51
C VAL A 1065 -31.27 -8.46 -20.32
N GLY A 1066 -30.07 -8.56 -19.78
CA GLY A 1066 -29.77 -9.23 -18.53
C GLY A 1066 -29.75 -8.26 -17.35
N THR A 1067 -30.26 -8.69 -16.20
CA THR A 1067 -30.32 -7.85 -15.00
C THR A 1067 -29.46 -8.41 -13.86
N ALA A 1068 -29.09 -7.53 -12.92
CA ALA A 1068 -28.44 -7.93 -11.68
C ALA A 1068 -29.33 -8.82 -10.79
N ALA A 1069 -30.65 -8.75 -10.97
CA ALA A 1069 -31.62 -9.60 -10.27
C ALA A 1069 -31.66 -11.04 -10.81
N GLY A 1070 -30.97 -11.30 -11.93
CA GLY A 1070 -30.93 -12.60 -12.58
C GLY A 1070 -32.05 -12.84 -13.56
N ASP A 1071 -32.61 -11.79 -14.14
CA ASP A 1071 -33.65 -11.89 -15.16
C ASP A 1071 -33.08 -11.63 -16.56
N LEU A 1072 -33.62 -12.36 -17.54
CA LEU A 1072 -33.53 -12.03 -18.96
C LEU A 1072 -34.88 -11.48 -19.41
N VAL A 1073 -34.85 -10.33 -20.08
CA VAL A 1073 -36.05 -9.70 -20.66
C VAL A 1073 -35.78 -9.47 -22.15
N ALA A 1074 -36.58 -10.09 -23.02
CA ALA A 1074 -36.53 -9.84 -24.45
C ALA A 1074 -37.58 -8.82 -24.85
N LEU A 1075 -37.13 -7.75 -25.51
CA LEU A 1075 -37.94 -6.65 -26.01
C LEU A 1075 -37.93 -6.68 -27.54
N GLY A 1076 -39.10 -6.60 -28.17
CA GLY A 1076 -39.20 -6.46 -29.62
C GLY A 1076 -38.55 -5.18 -30.13
N ALA A 1077 -38.40 -5.05 -31.45
CA ALA A 1077 -37.86 -3.85 -32.10
C ALA A 1077 -38.67 -2.57 -31.78
N ASP A 1078 -39.92 -2.70 -31.32
CA ASP A 1078 -40.82 -1.64 -30.88
C ASP A 1078 -40.81 -1.37 -29.37
N GLY A 1079 -39.99 -2.11 -28.60
CA GLY A 1079 -39.87 -1.99 -27.15
C GLY A 1079 -40.91 -2.77 -26.34
N THR A 1080 -41.76 -3.57 -26.99
CA THR A 1080 -42.73 -4.44 -26.29
C THR A 1080 -42.05 -5.68 -25.71
N GLU A 1081 -42.42 -6.09 -24.50
CA GLU A 1081 -41.87 -7.31 -23.88
C GLU A 1081 -42.40 -8.56 -24.61
N ARG A 1082 -41.50 -9.35 -25.19
CA ARG A 1082 -41.80 -10.63 -25.83
C ARG A 1082 -41.87 -11.76 -24.81
N TRP A 1083 -40.84 -11.85 -23.96
CA TRP A 1083 -40.77 -12.83 -22.89
C TRP A 1083 -39.81 -12.38 -21.79
N ARG A 1084 -39.95 -13.04 -20.64
CA ARG A 1084 -39.10 -12.84 -19.47
C ARG A 1084 -38.80 -14.18 -18.80
N LEU A 1085 -37.56 -14.34 -18.36
CA LEU A 1085 -37.08 -15.55 -17.70
C LEU A 1085 -36.22 -15.19 -16.49
N SER A 1086 -36.62 -15.65 -15.31
CA SER A 1086 -35.84 -15.50 -14.07
C SER A 1086 -34.93 -16.72 -13.87
N LEU A 1087 -33.63 -16.49 -13.79
CA LEU A 1087 -32.58 -17.50 -13.65
C LEU A 1087 -31.95 -17.52 -12.25
N GLY A 1088 -32.21 -16.50 -11.43
CA GLY A 1088 -31.91 -16.47 -9.99
C GLY A 1088 -30.51 -15.98 -9.61
N GLY A 1089 -29.55 -15.96 -10.53
CA GLY A 1089 -28.21 -15.38 -10.33
C GLY A 1089 -27.96 -14.18 -11.25
N ARG A 1090 -27.21 -13.17 -10.79
CA ARG A 1090 -26.83 -11.97 -11.56
C ARG A 1090 -26.37 -12.36 -12.96
N ILE A 1091 -27.02 -11.83 -14.00
CA ILE A 1091 -26.55 -12.04 -15.37
C ILE A 1091 -25.27 -11.24 -15.56
N THR A 1092 -24.21 -11.86 -16.09
CA THR A 1092 -22.89 -11.21 -16.22
C THR A 1092 -22.45 -11.04 -17.67
N ALA A 1093 -22.96 -11.87 -18.58
CA ALA A 1093 -22.65 -11.80 -20.00
C ALA A 1093 -23.79 -12.38 -20.83
N LEU A 1094 -23.95 -11.89 -22.07
CA LEU A 1094 -24.90 -12.40 -23.05
C LEU A 1094 -24.23 -12.54 -24.41
N ALA A 1095 -24.64 -13.55 -25.18
CA ALA A 1095 -24.42 -13.66 -26.60
C ALA A 1095 -25.67 -14.21 -27.28
N ALA A 1096 -25.86 -13.91 -28.57
CA ALA A 1096 -26.97 -14.43 -29.36
C ALA A 1096 -26.45 -14.91 -30.72
N GLY A 1097 -27.06 -15.97 -31.23
CA GLY A 1097 -26.74 -16.51 -32.56
C GLY A 1097 -27.52 -17.77 -32.89
N ASP A 1098 -27.47 -18.18 -34.16
CA ASP A 1098 -28.12 -19.39 -34.64
C ASP A 1098 -27.30 -20.64 -34.29
N LEU A 1099 -27.52 -21.15 -33.07
CA LEU A 1099 -26.79 -22.30 -32.53
C LEU A 1099 -27.19 -23.64 -33.18
N GLU A 1100 -28.35 -23.69 -33.84
CA GLU A 1100 -28.93 -24.92 -34.41
C GLU A 1100 -29.03 -24.88 -35.95
N GLY A 1101 -28.62 -23.78 -36.60
CA GLY A 1101 -28.69 -23.60 -38.06
C GLY A 1101 -30.12 -23.48 -38.60
N LYS A 1102 -31.06 -22.97 -37.79
CA LYS A 1102 -32.50 -22.91 -38.09
C LYS A 1102 -33.01 -21.50 -38.41
N GLY A 1103 -32.12 -20.51 -38.50
CA GLY A 1103 -32.45 -19.12 -38.81
C GLY A 1103 -33.15 -18.36 -37.67
N ARG A 1104 -33.19 -18.92 -36.45
CA ARG A 1104 -33.70 -18.25 -35.24
C ARG A 1104 -32.61 -18.25 -34.19
N GLU A 1105 -32.28 -17.08 -33.65
CA GLU A 1105 -31.19 -16.95 -32.70
C GLU A 1105 -31.60 -17.38 -31.29
N ALA A 1106 -30.77 -18.23 -30.67
CA ALA A 1106 -30.85 -18.56 -29.26
C ALA A 1106 -29.95 -17.61 -28.45
N VAL A 1107 -30.26 -17.46 -27.17
CA VAL A 1107 -29.49 -16.59 -26.25
C VAL A 1107 -28.64 -17.45 -25.34
N VAL A 1108 -27.34 -17.20 -25.32
CA VAL A 1108 -26.40 -17.75 -24.34
C VAL A 1108 -26.24 -16.74 -23.21
N TYR A 1109 -26.30 -17.21 -21.96
CA TYR A 1109 -26.12 -16.36 -20.79
C TYR A 1109 -25.04 -16.90 -19.86
N GLY A 1110 -24.27 -15.97 -19.29
CA GLY A 1110 -23.44 -16.19 -18.13
C GLY A 1110 -24.15 -15.63 -16.89
N SER A 1111 -24.11 -16.36 -15.78
CA SER A 1111 -24.70 -15.93 -14.52
C SER A 1111 -23.78 -16.25 -13.33
N ALA A 1112 -23.65 -15.32 -12.40
CA ALA A 1112 -22.85 -15.50 -11.21
C ALA A 1112 -23.48 -16.54 -10.25
N PRO A 1113 -22.66 -17.34 -9.53
CA PRO A 1113 -21.20 -17.25 -9.47
C PRO A 1113 -20.44 -18.08 -10.52
N ASP A 1114 -21.10 -18.95 -11.28
CA ASP A 1114 -20.43 -20.00 -12.08
C ASP A 1114 -21.32 -20.64 -13.17
N ARG A 1115 -22.46 -20.04 -13.53
CA ARG A 1115 -23.44 -20.67 -14.43
C ARG A 1115 -23.30 -20.20 -15.87
N LEU A 1116 -23.33 -21.15 -16.81
CA LEU A 1116 -23.42 -20.91 -18.26
C LEU A 1116 -24.64 -21.67 -18.80
N GLY A 1117 -25.50 -21.00 -19.57
CA GLY A 1117 -26.68 -21.66 -20.12
C GLY A 1117 -27.14 -21.10 -21.46
N VAL A 1118 -28.09 -21.82 -22.06
CA VAL A 1118 -28.70 -21.49 -23.36
C VAL A 1118 -30.21 -21.41 -23.20
N VAL A 1119 -30.80 -20.36 -23.74
CA VAL A 1119 -32.23 -20.06 -23.76
C VAL A 1119 -32.69 -20.04 -25.21
N SER A 1120 -33.82 -20.68 -25.50
CA SER A 1120 -34.40 -20.67 -26.84
C SER A 1120 -34.87 -19.27 -27.23
N ALA A 1121 -35.09 -19.07 -28.52
CA ALA A 1121 -35.67 -17.84 -29.04
C ALA A 1121 -37.05 -17.48 -28.41
N ASP A 1122 -37.76 -18.49 -27.88
CA ASP A 1122 -39.06 -18.36 -27.21
C ASP A 1122 -38.93 -18.18 -25.67
N GLY A 1123 -37.73 -17.92 -25.14
CA GLY A 1123 -37.52 -17.64 -23.72
C GLY A 1123 -37.52 -18.88 -22.81
N LYS A 1124 -37.34 -20.09 -23.35
CA LYS A 1124 -37.27 -21.33 -22.54
C LYS A 1124 -35.82 -21.70 -22.25
N LYS A 1125 -35.47 -21.94 -20.99
CA LYS A 1125 -34.15 -22.50 -20.62
C LYS A 1125 -34.00 -23.89 -21.23
N LEU A 1126 -33.04 -24.05 -22.14
CA LEU A 1126 -32.78 -25.33 -22.81
C LEU A 1126 -31.82 -26.19 -21.99
N ARG A 1127 -30.73 -25.57 -21.51
CA ARG A 1127 -29.62 -26.25 -20.83
C ARG A 1127 -28.78 -25.27 -20.03
N GLU A 1128 -28.07 -25.78 -19.02
CA GLU A 1128 -27.23 -25.02 -18.10
C GLU A 1128 -26.18 -25.94 -17.48
N ILE A 1129 -24.96 -25.41 -17.31
CA ILE A 1129 -23.86 -26.08 -16.60
C ILE A 1129 -23.30 -25.17 -15.50
N ALA A 1130 -22.63 -25.80 -14.53
CA ALA A 1130 -21.77 -25.13 -13.57
C ALA A 1130 -20.32 -25.22 -14.05
N ILE A 1131 -19.65 -24.09 -14.26
CA ILE A 1131 -18.24 -24.08 -14.62
C ILE A 1131 -17.41 -24.33 -13.34
N PRO A 1132 -16.52 -25.34 -13.31
CA PRO A 1132 -15.73 -25.66 -12.13
C PRO A 1132 -14.84 -24.49 -11.67
N ALA A 1133 -14.73 -24.30 -10.35
CA ALA A 1133 -13.79 -23.34 -9.78
C ALA A 1133 -12.34 -23.74 -10.06
N TYR A 1134 -11.46 -22.76 -10.25
CA TYR A 1134 -10.02 -22.98 -10.42
C TYR A 1134 -9.24 -22.24 -9.32
N ARG A 1135 -8.32 -22.95 -8.66
CA ARG A 1135 -7.52 -22.44 -7.51
C ARG A 1135 -8.36 -21.81 -6.39
N GLY A 1136 -9.55 -22.36 -6.13
CA GLY A 1136 -10.48 -21.85 -5.11
C GLY A 1136 -11.24 -20.58 -5.52
N ILE A 1137 -11.10 -20.12 -6.76
CA ILE A 1137 -11.83 -18.97 -7.33
C ILE A 1137 -13.00 -19.49 -8.15
N ALA A 1138 -14.22 -19.00 -7.88
CA ALA A 1138 -15.40 -19.36 -8.67
C ALA A 1138 -15.27 -18.86 -10.12
N ALA A 1139 -15.66 -19.70 -11.08
CA ALA A 1139 -15.55 -19.47 -12.51
C ALA A 1139 -16.72 -18.62 -13.06
N GLU A 1140 -16.86 -17.42 -12.50
CA GLU A 1140 -17.92 -16.49 -12.88
C GLU A 1140 -17.72 -15.99 -14.31
N PRO A 1141 -18.65 -16.23 -15.25
CA PRO A 1141 -18.53 -15.72 -16.62
C PRO A 1141 -18.42 -14.20 -16.63
N GLN A 1142 -17.47 -13.66 -17.38
CA GLN A 1142 -17.20 -12.22 -17.51
C GLN A 1142 -17.49 -11.70 -18.91
N ASN A 1143 -17.40 -12.57 -19.92
CA ASN A 1143 -17.72 -12.25 -21.31
C ASN A 1143 -18.13 -13.53 -22.06
N LEU A 1144 -18.92 -13.36 -23.12
CA LEU A 1144 -19.36 -14.42 -24.02
C LEU A 1144 -19.15 -13.98 -25.46
N THR A 1145 -18.70 -14.91 -26.31
CA THR A 1145 -18.56 -14.70 -27.75
C THR A 1145 -18.90 -16.01 -28.47
N LEU A 1146 -19.51 -15.91 -29.64
CA LEU A 1146 -19.77 -17.05 -30.51
C LEU A 1146 -18.72 -17.10 -31.61
N ALA A 1147 -18.18 -18.29 -31.89
CA ALA A 1147 -17.06 -18.46 -32.80
C ALA A 1147 -17.17 -19.76 -33.61
N ASP A 1148 -16.95 -19.68 -34.92
CA ASP A 1148 -16.77 -20.87 -35.75
C ASP A 1148 -15.33 -21.40 -35.60
N LEU A 1149 -15.11 -22.23 -34.57
CA LEU A 1149 -13.79 -22.74 -34.22
C LEU A 1149 -13.32 -23.88 -35.15
N ASP A 1150 -14.24 -24.56 -35.84
CA ASP A 1150 -13.90 -25.69 -36.72
C ASP A 1150 -14.04 -25.40 -38.22
N GLY A 1151 -14.48 -24.18 -38.57
CA GLY A 1151 -14.65 -23.70 -39.94
C GLY A 1151 -15.84 -24.34 -40.67
N LYS A 1152 -16.78 -24.97 -39.93
CA LYS A 1152 -17.94 -25.68 -40.51
C LYS A 1152 -19.24 -24.90 -40.40
N GLY A 1153 -19.20 -23.67 -39.89
CA GLY A 1153 -20.35 -22.76 -39.82
C GLY A 1153 -21.26 -22.97 -38.61
N GLN A 1154 -21.00 -23.94 -37.73
CA GLN A 1154 -21.73 -24.05 -36.45
C GLN A 1154 -20.95 -23.31 -35.35
N PRO A 1155 -21.52 -22.29 -34.71
CA PRO A 1155 -20.81 -21.53 -33.70
C PRO A 1155 -20.64 -22.31 -32.39
N ALA A 1156 -19.41 -22.33 -31.88
CA ALA A 1156 -19.09 -22.66 -30.50
C ALA A 1156 -19.28 -21.44 -29.58
N ILE A 1157 -19.40 -21.70 -28.28
CA ILE A 1157 -19.55 -20.72 -27.21
C ILE A 1157 -18.19 -20.55 -26.54
N VAL A 1158 -17.57 -19.39 -26.68
CA VAL A 1158 -16.35 -19.02 -25.96
C VAL A 1158 -16.73 -18.17 -24.75
N VAL A 1159 -16.29 -18.58 -23.57
CA VAL A 1159 -16.55 -17.91 -22.29
C VAL A 1159 -15.24 -17.57 -21.58
N GLY A 1160 -15.06 -16.30 -21.26
CA GLY A 1160 -14.01 -15.86 -20.34
C GLY A 1160 -14.55 -15.84 -18.92
N VAL A 1161 -13.83 -16.43 -17.96
CA VAL A 1161 -14.26 -16.51 -16.55
C VAL A 1161 -13.32 -15.82 -15.56
N ARG A 1162 -13.86 -15.46 -14.39
CA ARG A 1162 -13.15 -14.78 -13.29
C ARG A 1162 -11.99 -15.61 -12.73
N SER A 1163 -12.02 -16.93 -12.90
CA SER A 1163 -10.99 -17.87 -12.42
C SER A 1163 -9.77 -17.99 -13.35
N TRP A 1164 -9.51 -16.98 -14.18
CA TRP A 1164 -8.32 -16.81 -15.03
C TRP A 1164 -8.27 -17.79 -16.20
N GLN A 1165 -9.44 -18.13 -16.73
CA GLN A 1165 -9.58 -19.11 -17.81
C GLN A 1165 -10.45 -18.56 -18.93
N TYR A 1166 -10.16 -19.02 -20.14
CA TYR A 1166 -11.10 -19.06 -21.25
C TYR A 1166 -11.49 -20.51 -21.49
N LEU A 1167 -12.75 -20.75 -21.80
CA LEU A 1167 -13.28 -22.08 -22.12
C LEU A 1167 -14.12 -21.99 -23.39
N ALA A 1168 -14.08 -23.03 -24.20
CA ALA A 1168 -14.98 -23.19 -25.35
C ALA A 1168 -15.91 -24.37 -25.14
N TYR A 1169 -17.18 -24.18 -25.51
CA TYR A 1169 -18.23 -25.18 -25.42
C TYR A 1169 -18.96 -25.32 -26.75
N THR A 1170 -19.46 -26.51 -27.04
CA THR A 1170 -20.45 -26.70 -28.10
C THR A 1170 -21.79 -26.04 -27.71
N PRO A 1171 -22.73 -25.84 -28.67
CA PRO A 1171 -24.11 -25.43 -28.35
C PRO A 1171 -24.83 -26.29 -27.30
N ASP A 1172 -24.43 -27.55 -27.16
CA ASP A 1172 -24.95 -28.49 -26.15
C ASP A 1172 -24.22 -28.42 -24.80
N LEU A 1173 -23.33 -27.44 -24.62
CA LEU A 1173 -22.51 -27.21 -23.43
C LEU A 1173 -21.54 -28.36 -23.11
N ALA A 1174 -21.07 -29.08 -24.14
CA ALA A 1174 -19.93 -29.99 -24.00
C ALA A 1174 -18.63 -29.19 -24.17
N GLU A 1175 -17.68 -29.34 -23.24
CA GLU A 1175 -16.39 -28.65 -23.31
C GLU A 1175 -15.60 -29.10 -24.55
N ILE A 1176 -15.09 -28.13 -25.30
CA ILE A 1176 -14.17 -28.32 -26.42
C ILE A 1176 -12.74 -28.21 -25.89
N TRP A 1177 -12.44 -27.10 -25.21
CA TRP A 1177 -11.16 -26.84 -24.55
C TRP A 1177 -11.31 -25.89 -23.37
N SER A 1178 -10.30 -25.89 -22.50
CA SER A 1178 -10.12 -24.89 -21.44
C SER A 1178 -8.66 -24.46 -21.37
N HIS A 1179 -8.43 -23.14 -21.33
CA HIS A 1179 -7.10 -22.54 -21.36
C HIS A 1179 -6.92 -21.60 -20.16
N VAL A 1180 -5.83 -21.78 -19.42
CA VAL A 1180 -5.47 -20.90 -18.30
C VAL A 1180 -4.61 -19.76 -18.84
N ILE A 1181 -5.11 -18.54 -18.78
CA ILE A 1181 -4.35 -17.34 -19.18
C ILE A 1181 -3.44 -16.87 -18.04
N TYR A 1182 -2.28 -16.30 -18.39
CA TYR A 1182 -1.30 -15.85 -17.40
C TYR A 1182 -1.84 -14.67 -16.57
N ALA A 1183 -2.20 -15.02 -15.32
CA ALA A 1183 -2.64 -14.20 -14.19
C ALA A 1183 -3.88 -13.29 -14.43
N HIS A 1184 -4.87 -13.44 -13.55
CA HIS A 1184 -6.08 -12.62 -13.40
C HIS A 1184 -7.27 -12.89 -14.34
N SER A 1185 -8.42 -12.36 -13.93
CA SER A 1185 -9.75 -12.60 -14.54
C SER A 1185 -9.77 -12.24 -16.01
N ALA A 1186 -10.45 -13.08 -16.81
CA ALA A 1186 -10.84 -12.74 -18.16
C ALA A 1186 -11.76 -11.51 -18.17
N THR A 1187 -11.59 -10.61 -19.12
CA THR A 1187 -12.36 -9.35 -19.15
C THR A 1187 -13.07 -9.10 -20.47
N VAL A 1188 -12.51 -9.54 -21.59
CA VAL A 1188 -13.08 -9.31 -22.93
C VAL A 1188 -12.57 -10.35 -23.90
N ALA A 1189 -13.37 -10.75 -24.88
CA ALA A 1189 -12.92 -11.55 -25.99
C ALA A 1189 -13.36 -10.96 -27.32
N ALA A 1190 -12.58 -11.25 -28.35
CA ALA A 1190 -12.98 -11.17 -29.74
C ALA A 1190 -12.52 -12.43 -30.45
N VAL A 1191 -13.14 -12.77 -31.56
CA VAL A 1191 -12.74 -13.91 -32.39
C VAL A 1191 -12.60 -13.49 -33.84
N ALA A 1192 -11.50 -13.89 -34.46
CA ALA A 1192 -11.18 -13.57 -35.83
C ALA A 1192 -10.31 -14.68 -36.42
N ASP A 1193 -10.42 -14.88 -37.74
CA ASP A 1193 -9.47 -15.67 -38.50
C ASP A 1193 -8.21 -14.82 -38.70
N LEU A 1194 -7.20 -15.03 -37.87
CA LEU A 1194 -6.00 -14.20 -37.81
C LEU A 1194 -4.91 -14.67 -38.78
N ASP A 1195 -4.94 -15.94 -39.17
CA ASP A 1195 -3.95 -16.56 -40.05
C ASP A 1195 -4.49 -16.94 -41.45
N GLY A 1196 -5.80 -16.83 -41.66
CA GLY A 1196 -6.48 -17.07 -42.93
C GLY A 1196 -6.84 -18.54 -43.18
N ASP A 1197 -6.84 -19.41 -42.16
CA ASP A 1197 -7.12 -20.84 -42.30
C ASP A 1197 -8.63 -21.19 -42.32
N GLY A 1198 -9.49 -20.19 -42.09
CA GLY A 1198 -10.94 -20.32 -42.05
C GLY A 1198 -11.51 -20.74 -40.70
N ARG A 1199 -10.66 -21.00 -39.71
CA ARG A 1199 -11.01 -21.12 -38.28
C ARG A 1199 -10.79 -19.77 -37.63
N ARG A 1200 -11.30 -19.60 -36.41
CA ARG A 1200 -11.20 -18.32 -35.70
C ARG A 1200 -10.48 -18.51 -34.37
N GLU A 1201 -9.40 -17.77 -34.20
CA GLU A 1201 -8.65 -17.68 -32.96
C GLU A 1201 -9.39 -16.80 -31.95
N THR A 1202 -9.20 -17.10 -30.67
CA THR A 1202 -9.72 -16.27 -29.58
C THR A 1202 -8.68 -15.26 -29.15
N ILE A 1203 -9.01 -13.98 -29.32
CA ILE A 1203 -8.30 -12.84 -28.77
C ILE A 1203 -8.79 -12.63 -27.33
N ALA A 1204 -8.06 -13.17 -26.37
CA ALA A 1204 -8.41 -13.25 -24.96
C ALA A 1204 -7.74 -12.15 -24.11
N GLY A 1205 -8.52 -11.18 -23.68
CA GLY A 1205 -8.08 -10.09 -22.81
C GLY A 1205 -8.30 -10.37 -21.32
N ASN A 1206 -7.39 -9.89 -20.47
CA ASN A 1206 -7.47 -10.02 -19.02
C ASN A 1206 -7.24 -8.70 -18.27
N ALA A 1207 -7.40 -8.73 -16.95
CA ALA A 1207 -7.21 -7.57 -16.09
C ALA A 1207 -5.77 -7.03 -16.00
N TYR A 1208 -4.78 -7.73 -16.57
CA TYR A 1208 -3.35 -7.36 -16.59
C TYR A 1208 -2.85 -6.86 -17.95
N TYR A 1209 -3.77 -6.56 -18.87
CA TYR A 1209 -3.47 -5.93 -20.17
C TYR A 1209 -2.59 -6.77 -21.10
N ARG A 1210 -2.43 -8.08 -20.85
CA ARG A 1210 -1.82 -8.99 -21.83
C ARG A 1210 -2.88 -9.52 -22.77
N LEU A 1211 -2.60 -9.39 -24.06
CA LEU A 1211 -3.34 -10.05 -25.12
C LEU A 1211 -2.88 -11.52 -25.17
N ASN A 1212 -3.79 -12.45 -24.96
CA ASN A 1212 -3.55 -13.87 -25.25
C ASN A 1212 -4.24 -14.16 -26.59
N ILE A 1213 -3.53 -14.80 -27.50
CA ILE A 1213 -4.14 -15.36 -28.71
C ILE A 1213 -4.19 -16.85 -28.46
N ILE A 1214 -5.39 -17.41 -28.51
CA ILE A 1214 -5.67 -18.82 -28.27
C ILE A 1214 -6.10 -19.41 -29.61
N ASP A 1215 -5.40 -20.45 -30.06
CA ASP A 1215 -5.72 -21.16 -31.29
C ASP A 1215 -7.13 -21.78 -31.20
N ALA A 1216 -7.73 -22.08 -32.35
CA ALA A 1216 -9.11 -22.57 -32.39
C ALA A 1216 -9.31 -23.90 -31.61
N ASP A 1217 -8.24 -24.70 -31.42
CA ASP A 1217 -8.22 -25.94 -30.64
C ASP A 1217 -7.77 -25.79 -29.17
N GLY A 1218 -7.39 -24.59 -28.73
CA GLY A 1218 -7.26 -24.22 -27.31
C GLY A 1218 -5.84 -24.03 -26.77
#